data_AF-A0A512MEC7-F1
#
_entry.id   AF-A0A512MEC7-F1
#
_cell.length_a   1.000
_cell.length_b   1.000
_cell.length_c   1.000
_cell.angle_alpha   90.00
_cell.angle_beta   90.00
_cell.angle_gamma   90.00
#
_symmetry.space_group_name_H-M   'P 1'
#
loop_
_entity.id
_entity.type
_entity.pdbx_description
1 polymer ?
#
loop_
_entity_poly.entity_id
_entity_poly.type
_entity_poly.pdbx_seq_one_letter_code
_entity_poly.pdbx_strand_id
1 'polypeptide(L)'
;MSVLSTPRITFSGQISWDPIVTNNYPTNYDESTGDILPENDPAAQFRTTAIQQVLGGNWNPHGTHRSTFFDTYITGVELGSGAPAVQDPMIGVPVAFTGMLVDLEPYGATTSQLFFDQMSFGIQGGCSIAAQRAFRFTDRYINFSRNTANAMIAGRAGITWQTCFPKENLTLAAHDSPVIQAFTTALQDPKVLGLMVRWQAYRTVYFDDSTLSDMVIGPDGKPVIGPNGNPVTPPATQAKKKELYDKLQTGGWQPNPARSLLVGSVGLWHEDDPVHEPGDRAVLPNENYALPDGTQFGPAFASLGATSITLDLGTFVPDADREANKHDVGTLTVVAVNPKDDKTVLATLGSIPYTGGYDKASYDATAGIVTLSGIPAASIAIAQTADIQILDGSGNILATEIGQRAIASDPNFYLDEGSTAASTVRVYERGVPVGKGTSVQLSAFSSDAQQNPIAVPVGQPQTTDDHGYVSYQFTGQQNGVTQYGFGFPPAAPPASLDSTTVTFMSVRVYPADADIAAKQPTWDNVYKYVLSNWYAMAPCMDNWLLLNDSAMVTRYGPMVKKLTAPDYFEAFRFMPVTRDLSAGKRALLYNYLDGLKTAPAPAALAVPVLAAADAAPAGNVINVTPSLHVRPKMKFSKNMKS
;
A
#
# COMPACT_ATOMS: atom_id res chain seq x y z
N MET A 1 -1.20 -13.07 -16.61
CA MET A 1 -0.04 -12.36 -16.02
C MET A 1 -0.40 -12.08 -14.56
N SER A 2 0.55 -11.59 -13.74
CA SER A 2 0.31 -11.19 -12.35
C SER A 2 -0.19 -12.28 -11.39
N VAL A 3 -0.68 -11.84 -10.21
CA VAL A 3 -1.43 -12.64 -9.23
C VAL A 3 -2.66 -13.34 -9.79
N LEU A 4 -3.13 -13.01 -11.00
CA LEU A 4 -4.25 -13.73 -11.64
C LEU A 4 -3.84 -15.05 -12.28
N SER A 5 -2.55 -15.25 -12.52
CA SER A 5 -2.00 -16.53 -12.97
C SER A 5 -1.92 -17.59 -11.85
N THR A 6 -1.68 -18.84 -12.24
CA THR A 6 -1.38 -19.93 -11.31
C THR A 6 0.06 -20.42 -11.53
N PRO A 7 0.76 -20.92 -10.49
CA PRO A 7 0.29 -21.13 -9.12
C PRO A 7 0.04 -19.83 -8.34
N ARG A 8 -0.88 -19.88 -7.37
CA ARG A 8 -1.25 -18.75 -6.50
C ARG A 8 -1.45 -19.21 -5.06
N ILE A 9 -1.12 -18.33 -4.11
CA ILE A 9 -1.51 -18.40 -2.70
C ILE A 9 -2.47 -17.25 -2.40
N THR A 10 -3.48 -17.47 -1.56
CA THR A 10 -4.34 -16.43 -0.98
C THR A 10 -4.19 -16.40 0.53
N PHE A 11 -4.33 -15.22 1.14
CA PHE A 11 -4.24 -15.02 2.58
C PHE A 11 -5.25 -13.98 3.06
N SER A 12 -5.59 -14.03 4.35
CA SER A 12 -6.44 -13.03 4.99
C SER A 12 -5.98 -12.79 6.43
N GLY A 13 -6.42 -11.67 7.00
CA GLY A 13 -6.08 -11.30 8.36
C GLY A 13 -6.41 -9.85 8.67
N GLN A 14 -5.54 -9.21 9.45
CA GLN A 14 -5.69 -7.82 9.84
C GLN A 14 -4.34 -7.10 9.79
N ILE A 15 -4.42 -5.77 9.66
CA ILE A 15 -3.26 -4.88 9.70
C ILE A 15 -3.52 -3.75 10.69
N SER A 16 -2.50 -3.42 11.48
CA SER A 16 -2.50 -2.22 12.31
C SER A 16 -1.87 -1.07 11.55
N TRP A 17 -2.41 0.13 11.74
CA TRP A 17 -1.88 1.38 11.20
C TRP A 17 -1.61 2.32 12.34
N ASP A 18 -0.35 2.69 12.54
CA ASP A 18 0.06 3.63 13.58
C ASP A 18 0.70 4.91 13.02
N PRO A 19 0.23 5.53 11.91
CA PRO A 19 0.79 6.78 11.40
C PRO A 19 0.58 7.91 12.39
N ILE A 20 1.51 8.86 12.40
CA ILE A 20 1.21 10.18 12.91
C ILE A 20 0.27 10.84 11.89
N VAL A 21 -0.85 11.39 12.36
CA VAL A 21 -1.88 12.02 11.52
C VAL A 21 -2.05 13.51 11.77
N THR A 22 -1.11 14.10 12.52
CA THR A 22 -1.11 15.54 12.82
C THR A 22 -0.89 16.37 11.56
N ASN A 23 -0.27 15.76 10.54
CA ASN A 23 -0.04 16.29 9.21
C ASN A 23 -1.26 16.30 8.29
N ASN A 24 -2.33 15.58 8.63
CA ASN A 24 -3.58 15.60 7.86
C ASN A 24 -4.32 16.95 7.94
N TYR A 25 -3.77 17.89 8.70
CA TYR A 25 -4.35 19.21 8.93
C TYR A 25 -3.47 20.27 8.25
N PRO A 26 -3.98 20.97 7.22
CA PRO A 26 -3.24 22.06 6.56
C PRO A 26 -2.86 23.22 7.48
N THR A 27 -3.46 23.29 8.68
CA THR A 27 -3.08 24.27 9.72
C THR A 27 -1.82 23.88 10.48
N ASN A 28 -1.41 22.62 10.40
CA ASN A 28 -0.31 22.04 11.16
C ASN A 28 0.86 21.62 10.27
N TYR A 29 0.62 21.38 8.98
CA TYR A 29 1.63 20.86 8.07
C TYR A 29 1.36 21.33 6.65
N ASP A 30 2.41 21.77 5.97
CA ASP A 30 2.38 22.10 4.55
C ASP A 30 2.90 20.89 3.76
N GLU A 31 2.00 20.18 3.09
CA GLU A 31 2.36 19.03 2.26
C GLU A 31 3.28 19.40 1.10
N SER A 32 3.26 20.66 0.62
CA SER A 32 4.12 21.11 -0.46
C SER A 32 5.55 21.31 0.03
N THR A 33 5.76 21.97 1.17
CA THR A 33 7.12 22.23 1.68
C THR A 33 7.66 21.10 2.53
N GLY A 34 6.78 20.31 3.16
CA GLY A 34 7.11 19.26 4.10
C GLY A 34 7.41 19.79 5.52
N ASP A 35 6.90 20.96 5.87
CA ASP A 35 7.22 21.64 7.13
C ASP A 35 5.97 21.83 8.02
N ILE A 36 6.14 21.79 9.34
CA ILE A 36 5.07 22.12 10.30
C ILE A 36 4.64 23.60 10.23
N LEU A 37 3.38 23.84 10.58
CA LEU A 37 2.74 25.16 10.64
C LEU A 37 2.15 25.46 12.04
N PRO A 38 2.16 26.74 12.48
CA PRO A 38 2.86 27.86 11.86
C PRO A 38 4.38 27.68 11.95
N GLU A 39 5.09 28.13 10.92
CA GLU A 39 6.55 28.06 10.87
C GLU A 39 7.15 28.75 12.11
N ASN A 40 8.10 28.08 12.78
CA ASN A 40 8.74 28.50 14.05
C ASN A 40 7.95 28.26 15.34
N ASP A 41 6.84 27.51 15.34
CA ASP A 41 6.21 27.08 16.59
C ASP A 41 7.19 26.19 17.40
N PRO A 42 7.46 26.47 18.70
CA PRO A 42 8.25 25.55 19.51
C PRO A 42 7.61 24.16 19.49
N ALA A 43 8.39 23.12 19.21
CA ALA A 43 7.90 21.74 19.11
C ALA A 43 7.00 21.31 20.30
N ALA A 44 7.23 21.83 21.50
CA ALA A 44 6.38 21.58 22.67
C ALA A 44 4.96 22.18 22.52
N GLN A 45 4.85 23.39 21.95
CA GLN A 45 3.57 24.03 21.67
C GLN A 45 2.86 23.32 20.51
N PHE A 46 3.57 22.95 19.44
CA PHE A 46 3.02 22.13 18.37
C PHE A 46 2.42 20.82 18.90
N ARG A 47 3.18 20.06 19.69
CA ARG A 47 2.71 18.81 20.32
C ARG A 47 1.51 19.04 21.24
N THR A 48 1.50 20.14 22.01
CA THR A 48 0.35 20.51 22.85
C THR A 48 -0.90 20.75 21.99
N THR A 49 -0.77 21.49 20.90
CA THR A 49 -1.85 21.76 19.94
C THR A 49 -2.35 20.47 19.30
N ALA A 50 -1.45 19.58 18.87
CA ALA A 50 -1.78 18.29 18.31
C ALA A 50 -2.61 17.43 19.28
N ILE A 51 -2.24 17.41 20.57
CA ILE A 51 -3.01 16.73 21.62
C ILE A 51 -4.39 17.38 21.79
N GLN A 52 -4.50 18.72 21.81
CA GLN A 52 -5.80 19.40 21.89
C GLN A 52 -6.72 19.04 20.72
N GLN A 53 -6.16 18.93 19.52
CA GLN A 53 -6.89 18.58 18.30
C GLN A 53 -7.44 17.14 18.28
N VAL A 54 -7.05 16.27 19.22
CA VAL A 54 -7.68 14.95 19.40
C VAL A 54 -9.19 15.08 19.59
N LEU A 55 -9.63 16.11 20.30
CA LEU A 55 -11.05 16.42 20.50
C LEU A 55 -11.75 16.80 19.18
N GLY A 56 -10.99 17.35 18.22
CA GLY A 56 -11.43 17.71 16.88
C GLY A 56 -11.34 16.57 15.85
N GLY A 57 -10.52 15.54 16.10
CA GLY A 57 -10.38 14.39 15.19
C GLY A 57 -8.95 13.88 14.98
N ASN A 58 -7.91 14.52 15.53
CA ASN A 58 -6.52 14.06 15.39
C ASN A 58 -6.35 12.77 16.20
N TRP A 59 -6.55 11.62 15.56
CA TRP A 59 -6.76 10.36 16.26
C TRP A 59 -5.47 9.65 16.67
N ASN A 60 -4.29 10.07 16.19
CA ASN A 60 -3.02 9.46 16.55
C ASN A 60 -1.81 10.43 16.51
N PRO A 61 -1.78 11.47 17.36
CA PRO A 61 -0.66 12.42 17.39
C PRO A 61 0.66 11.80 17.90
N HIS A 62 0.62 10.65 18.58
CA HIS A 62 1.79 9.93 19.13
C HIS A 62 2.15 8.66 18.34
N GLY A 63 1.66 8.54 17.10
CA GLY A 63 1.91 7.38 16.24
C GLY A 63 3.39 7.08 16.01
N THR A 64 3.69 5.87 15.56
CA THR A 64 5.05 5.41 15.24
C THR A 64 5.32 5.21 13.75
N HIS A 65 4.34 5.47 12.89
CA HIS A 65 4.26 5.05 11.50
C HIS A 65 4.28 3.54 11.26
N ARG A 66 4.39 2.70 12.29
CA ARG A 66 4.44 1.25 12.08
C ARG A 66 3.13 0.73 11.51
N SER A 67 3.27 -0.25 10.63
CA SER A 67 2.16 -1.02 10.07
C SER A 67 2.52 -2.48 10.10
N THR A 68 1.68 -3.31 10.72
CA THR A 68 2.03 -4.71 11.02
C THR A 68 0.85 -5.61 10.77
N PHE A 69 1.10 -6.73 10.07
CA PHE A 69 0.11 -7.80 9.94
C PHE A 69 -0.02 -8.56 11.26
N PHE A 70 -1.26 -8.87 11.64
CA PHE A 70 -1.57 -9.73 12.76
C PHE A 70 -2.78 -10.59 12.42
N ASP A 71 -2.91 -11.74 13.09
CA ASP A 71 -3.91 -12.77 12.79
C ASP A 71 -4.01 -13.10 11.30
N THR A 72 -2.88 -13.00 10.59
CA THR A 72 -2.81 -13.16 9.13
C THR A 72 -2.25 -14.51 8.77
N TYR A 73 -2.96 -15.25 7.94
CA TYR A 73 -2.61 -16.61 7.54
C TYR A 73 -3.06 -16.92 6.13
N ILE A 74 -2.43 -17.93 5.52
CA ILE A 74 -2.80 -18.42 4.19
C ILE A 74 -4.17 -19.11 4.27
N THR A 75 -5.10 -18.67 3.42
CA THR A 75 -6.47 -19.18 3.36
C THR A 75 -6.69 -20.17 2.23
N GLY A 76 -5.88 -20.10 1.16
CA GLY A 76 -6.02 -20.96 0.00
C GLY A 76 -4.78 -21.01 -0.87
N VAL A 77 -4.74 -22.02 -1.74
CA VAL A 77 -3.73 -22.17 -2.79
C VAL A 77 -4.41 -22.63 -4.07
N GLU A 78 -3.95 -22.23 -5.25
CA GLU A 78 -4.51 -22.66 -6.53
C GLU A 78 -3.40 -23.04 -7.50
N LEU A 79 -3.51 -24.24 -8.09
CA LEU A 79 -2.50 -24.84 -8.98
C LEU A 79 -2.94 -24.90 -10.45
N GLY A 80 -4.05 -24.26 -10.82
CA GLY A 80 -4.55 -24.19 -12.20
C GLY A 80 -5.76 -25.08 -12.52
N SER A 81 -6.29 -25.82 -11.55
CA SER A 81 -7.51 -26.64 -11.74
C SER A 81 -8.83 -25.88 -11.55
N GLY A 82 -8.79 -24.56 -11.31
CA GLY A 82 -9.97 -23.72 -11.08
C GLY A 82 -10.62 -23.86 -9.71
N ALA A 83 -10.00 -24.58 -8.77
CA ALA A 83 -10.45 -24.72 -7.39
C ALA A 83 -9.25 -24.67 -6.44
N PRO A 84 -9.39 -24.08 -5.23
CA PRO A 84 -8.33 -24.11 -4.25
C PRO A 84 -7.93 -25.55 -3.89
N ALA A 85 -6.64 -25.86 -3.83
CA ALA A 85 -6.18 -27.17 -3.40
C ALA A 85 -6.41 -27.29 -1.88
N VAL A 86 -7.32 -28.15 -1.47
CA VAL A 86 -7.69 -28.34 -0.05
C VAL A 86 -6.63 -29.09 0.78
N GLN A 87 -5.47 -29.45 0.21
CA GLN A 87 -4.45 -30.30 0.85
C GLN A 87 -3.02 -29.78 0.66
N ASP A 88 -2.79 -28.49 0.89
CA ASP A 88 -1.43 -27.92 0.93
C ASP A 88 -1.04 -27.56 2.37
N PRO A 89 0.16 -27.96 2.86
CA PRO A 89 0.65 -27.60 4.19
C PRO A 89 0.85 -26.10 4.40
N MET A 90 0.81 -25.28 3.34
CA MET A 90 0.78 -23.84 3.45
C MET A 90 -0.56 -23.31 3.98
N ILE A 91 -1.67 -24.03 3.89
CA ILE A 91 -2.96 -23.52 4.40
C ILE A 91 -2.93 -23.41 5.93
N GLY A 92 -3.29 -22.23 6.45
CA GLY A 92 -3.31 -21.91 7.88
C GLY A 92 -1.96 -21.47 8.46
N VAL A 93 -0.89 -21.44 7.67
CA VAL A 93 0.42 -20.93 8.13
C VAL A 93 0.41 -19.39 8.16
N PRO A 94 1.19 -18.77 9.06
CA PRO A 94 1.17 -17.31 9.24
C PRO A 94 1.78 -16.57 8.05
N VAL A 95 1.30 -15.36 7.83
CA VAL A 95 1.93 -14.36 6.94
C VAL A 95 2.36 -13.18 7.79
N ALA A 96 3.62 -12.78 7.67
CA ALA A 96 4.19 -11.69 8.46
C ALA A 96 4.69 -10.54 7.59
N PHE A 97 4.35 -9.33 8.04
CA PHE A 97 4.78 -8.07 7.47
C PHE A 97 4.95 -7.04 8.59
N THR A 98 6.00 -6.23 8.47
CA THR A 98 6.17 -5.03 9.29
C THR A 98 6.80 -3.95 8.41
N GLY A 99 6.12 -2.82 8.31
CA GLY A 99 6.51 -1.68 7.49
C GLY A 99 6.24 -0.34 8.18
N MET A 100 6.71 0.75 7.57
CA MET A 100 6.37 2.11 7.97
C MET A 100 5.46 2.72 6.90
N LEU A 101 4.27 3.14 7.31
CA LEU A 101 3.34 3.89 6.48
C LEU A 101 3.77 5.35 6.43
N VAL A 102 3.94 5.84 5.20
CA VAL A 102 3.97 7.28 4.93
C VAL A 102 2.60 7.65 4.37
N ASP A 103 1.80 8.29 5.22
CA ASP A 103 0.40 8.67 5.00
C ASP A 103 0.31 10.17 4.73
N LEU A 104 -0.26 10.57 3.60
CA LEU A 104 -0.36 11.95 3.08
C LEU A 104 0.96 12.69 2.83
N GLU A 105 2.09 12.16 3.28
CA GLU A 105 3.41 12.77 3.15
C GLU A 105 4.31 12.01 2.17
N PRO A 106 5.08 12.68 1.31
CA PRO A 106 4.90 14.06 0.86
C PRO A 106 3.80 14.20 -0.21
N TYR A 107 3.05 13.15 -0.57
CA TYR A 107 2.29 13.06 -1.83
C TYR A 107 0.80 13.45 -1.77
N GLY A 108 0.31 13.87 -0.60
CA GLY A 108 -1.08 14.23 -0.36
C GLY A 108 -2.04 13.04 -0.33
N ALA A 109 -3.34 13.33 -0.34
CA ALA A 109 -4.42 12.36 -0.08
C ALA A 109 -4.72 11.32 -1.15
N THR A 110 -3.91 11.25 -2.21
CA THR A 110 -4.17 10.36 -3.34
C THR A 110 -3.33 9.09 -3.29
N THR A 111 -2.27 9.06 -2.50
CA THR A 111 -1.40 7.89 -2.36
C THR A 111 -0.58 7.89 -1.07
N SER A 112 -0.36 6.69 -0.55
CA SER A 112 0.48 6.31 0.57
C SER A 112 1.53 5.28 0.14
N GLN A 113 2.60 5.17 0.93
CA GLN A 113 3.69 4.23 0.69
C GLN A 113 3.98 3.40 1.94
N LEU A 114 4.33 2.12 1.76
CA LEU A 114 4.85 1.28 2.83
C LEU A 114 6.30 0.89 2.56
N PHE A 115 7.20 1.39 3.40
CA PHE A 115 8.60 0.99 3.41
C PHE A 115 8.80 -0.17 4.38
N PHE A 116 9.48 -1.22 3.95
CA PHE A 116 9.68 -2.44 4.73
C PHE A 116 11.01 -3.11 4.34
N ASP A 117 11.46 -4.11 5.09
CA ASP A 117 12.70 -4.83 4.74
C ASP A 117 12.41 -6.21 4.15
N GLN A 118 11.38 -6.91 4.64
CA GLN A 118 11.02 -8.25 4.17
C GLN A 118 9.55 -8.60 4.46
N MET A 119 9.06 -9.63 3.77
CA MET A 119 7.84 -10.37 4.09
C MET A 119 8.16 -11.86 4.26
N SER A 120 7.38 -12.56 5.07
CA SER A 120 7.46 -14.02 5.17
C SER A 120 6.10 -14.67 5.12
N PHE A 121 6.01 -15.77 4.38
CA PHE A 121 4.84 -16.64 4.29
C PHE A 121 5.26 -18.00 4.83
N GLY A 122 4.64 -18.46 5.92
CA GLY A 122 5.05 -19.67 6.63
C GLY A 122 6.03 -19.43 7.78
N ILE A 123 6.59 -20.51 8.30
CA ILE A 123 7.50 -20.50 9.46
C ILE A 123 8.88 -21.03 9.09
N GLN A 124 9.92 -20.45 9.70
CA GLN A 124 11.29 -20.92 9.51
C GLN A 124 11.43 -22.39 9.94
N GLY A 125 12.02 -23.22 9.08
CA GLY A 125 12.17 -24.66 9.32
C GLY A 125 10.97 -25.51 8.88
N GLY A 126 9.88 -24.90 8.39
CA GLY A 126 8.78 -25.56 7.70
C GLY A 126 8.60 -25.02 6.27
N CYS A 127 7.46 -25.34 5.65
CA CYS A 127 7.06 -24.75 4.37
C CYS A 127 7.07 -23.22 4.48
N SER A 128 7.88 -22.55 3.66
CA SER A 128 8.01 -21.10 3.74
C SER A 128 8.50 -20.44 2.45
N ILE A 129 8.12 -19.17 2.32
CA ILE A 129 8.66 -18.21 1.35
C ILE A 129 9.13 -17.01 2.15
N ALA A 130 10.44 -16.72 2.12
CA ALA A 130 11.00 -15.48 2.64
C ALA A 130 11.33 -14.56 1.46
N ALA A 131 10.86 -13.31 1.54
CA ALA A 131 10.92 -12.35 0.44
C ALA A 131 11.55 -11.03 0.90
N GLN A 132 12.77 -10.76 0.45
CA GLN A 132 13.52 -9.54 0.78
C GLN A 132 13.06 -8.39 -0.12
N ARG A 133 12.81 -7.20 0.44
CA ARG A 133 12.30 -6.06 -0.31
C ARG A 133 13.24 -5.68 -1.47
N ALA A 134 12.70 -5.64 -2.68
CA ALA A 134 13.29 -4.92 -3.81
C ALA A 134 12.57 -3.59 -4.05
N PHE A 135 11.24 -3.59 -3.93
CA PHE A 135 10.38 -2.43 -4.12
C PHE A 135 9.51 -2.23 -2.88
N ARG A 136 9.16 -0.97 -2.57
CA ARG A 136 8.15 -0.66 -1.55
C ARG A 136 6.74 -1.06 -2.02
N PHE A 137 5.75 -1.02 -1.13
CA PHE A 137 4.37 -0.96 -1.60
C PHE A 137 3.96 0.47 -1.83
N THR A 138 3.16 0.66 -2.88
CA THR A 138 2.40 1.87 -3.14
C THR A 138 0.93 1.48 -3.18
N ASP A 139 0.06 2.32 -2.64
CA ASP A 139 -1.37 2.12 -2.76
C ASP A 139 -1.94 2.61 -4.11
N ARG A 140 -2.99 1.94 -4.57
CA ARG A 140 -3.77 2.30 -5.75
C ARG A 140 -5.23 1.95 -5.52
N TYR A 141 -6.11 2.59 -6.31
CA TYR A 141 -7.54 2.31 -6.31
C TYR A 141 -8.20 2.53 -4.94
N ILE A 142 -7.92 3.69 -4.34
CA ILE A 142 -8.54 4.10 -3.08
C ILE A 142 -10.00 4.40 -3.34
N ASN A 143 -10.89 3.49 -2.94
CA ASN A 143 -12.33 3.61 -3.08
C ASN A 143 -12.95 4.02 -1.73
N PHE A 144 -13.20 5.32 -1.53
CA PHE A 144 -13.91 5.85 -0.35
C PHE A 144 -15.41 5.55 -0.33
N SER A 145 -15.94 4.95 -1.39
CA SER A 145 -17.31 4.46 -1.47
C SER A 145 -17.41 2.96 -1.16
N ARG A 146 -16.31 2.27 -0.81
CA ARG A 146 -16.34 0.81 -0.59
C ARG A 146 -17.26 0.36 0.54
N ASN A 147 -17.30 1.09 1.66
CA ASN A 147 -18.10 0.71 2.84
C ASN A 147 -18.76 1.94 3.45
N THR A 148 -19.83 2.43 2.83
CA THR A 148 -20.57 3.62 3.29
C THR A 148 -21.25 3.41 4.65
N ALA A 149 -21.51 2.15 5.04
CA ALA A 149 -22.04 1.76 6.34
C ALA A 149 -21.03 1.96 7.49
N ASN A 150 -19.74 1.92 7.19
CA ASN A 150 -18.69 2.34 8.12
C ASN A 150 -18.63 3.87 8.13
N ALA A 151 -18.95 4.47 9.27
CA ALA A 151 -19.03 5.92 9.36
C ALA A 151 -17.77 6.56 9.95
N MET A 152 -16.65 5.83 10.00
CA MET A 152 -15.30 6.37 10.17
C MET A 152 -14.70 6.71 8.79
N ILE A 153 -14.02 7.85 8.66
CA ILE A 153 -13.56 8.35 7.35
C ILE A 153 -12.69 7.35 6.58
N ALA A 154 -11.61 6.82 7.18
CA ALA A 154 -10.79 5.77 6.57
C ALA A 154 -11.46 4.39 6.61
N GLY A 155 -12.51 4.25 7.43
CA GLY A 155 -13.30 3.03 7.53
C GLY A 155 -14.14 2.73 6.29
N ARG A 156 -14.50 3.79 5.54
CA ARG A 156 -15.20 3.70 4.25
C ARG A 156 -14.32 3.24 3.10
N ALA A 157 -13.00 3.44 3.24
CA ALA A 157 -12.05 3.20 2.17
C ALA A 157 -11.74 1.72 2.01
N GLY A 158 -11.53 1.32 0.75
CA GLY A 158 -10.74 0.15 0.39
C GLY A 158 -9.59 0.54 -0.51
N ILE A 159 -8.46 -0.13 -0.34
CA ILE A 159 -7.21 0.24 -1.00
C ILE A 159 -6.51 -1.02 -1.50
N THR A 160 -5.91 -0.98 -2.70
CA THR A 160 -5.04 -2.03 -3.21
C THR A 160 -3.58 -1.67 -3.00
N TRP A 161 -2.81 -2.58 -2.43
CA TRP A 161 -1.36 -2.50 -2.28
C TRP A 161 -0.70 -3.55 -3.16
N GLN A 162 0.34 -3.18 -3.91
CA GLN A 162 1.10 -4.14 -4.71
C GLN A 162 2.60 -3.89 -4.63
N THR A 163 3.37 -4.99 -4.63
CA THR A 163 4.82 -4.98 -4.81
C THR A 163 5.29 -6.28 -5.44
N CYS A 164 6.56 -6.33 -5.84
CA CYS A 164 7.19 -7.51 -6.43
C CYS A 164 8.51 -7.86 -5.75
N PHE A 165 8.89 -9.13 -5.84
CA PHE A 165 10.08 -9.71 -5.26
C PHE A 165 10.84 -10.48 -6.34
N PRO A 166 12.00 -9.96 -6.82
CA PRO A 166 12.85 -10.66 -7.77
C PRO A 166 13.28 -12.04 -7.28
N LYS A 167 13.57 -12.96 -8.21
CA LYS A 167 14.07 -14.33 -7.92
C LYS A 167 15.21 -14.34 -6.91
N GLU A 168 16.18 -13.46 -7.08
CA GLU A 168 17.36 -13.32 -6.22
C GLU A 168 17.04 -12.87 -4.79
N ASN A 169 15.86 -12.30 -4.57
CA ASN A 169 15.37 -11.84 -3.28
C ASN A 169 14.48 -12.86 -2.58
N LEU A 170 14.30 -14.05 -3.16
CA LEU A 170 13.41 -15.08 -2.67
C LEU A 170 14.18 -16.27 -2.10
N THR A 171 13.73 -16.76 -0.95
CA THR A 171 14.15 -18.06 -0.41
C THR A 171 12.90 -18.92 -0.21
N LEU A 172 12.83 -20.03 -0.96
CA LEU A 172 11.70 -20.97 -0.94
C LEU A 172 12.12 -22.26 -0.23
N ALA A 173 11.40 -22.64 0.81
CA ALA A 173 11.52 -23.93 1.47
C ALA A 173 10.25 -24.74 1.18
N ALA A 174 10.29 -25.56 0.13
CA ALA A 174 9.10 -26.22 -0.38
C ALA A 174 8.61 -27.38 0.50
N HIS A 175 9.52 -28.20 1.04
CA HIS A 175 9.20 -29.45 1.72
C HIS A 175 8.12 -30.25 0.94
N ASP A 176 6.99 -30.54 1.57
CA ASP A 176 5.85 -31.26 1.02
C ASP A 176 4.77 -30.36 0.43
N SER A 177 4.98 -29.04 0.34
CA SER A 177 4.03 -28.08 -0.26
C SER A 177 4.02 -28.14 -1.79
N PRO A 178 2.92 -28.59 -2.43
CA PRO A 178 2.83 -28.57 -3.89
C PRO A 178 2.85 -27.15 -4.48
N VAL A 179 2.29 -26.15 -3.79
CA VAL A 179 2.30 -24.77 -4.31
C VAL A 179 3.69 -24.16 -4.35
N ILE A 180 4.54 -24.40 -3.33
CA ILE A 180 5.91 -23.90 -3.35
C ILE A 180 6.73 -24.64 -4.42
N GLN A 181 6.49 -25.94 -4.62
CA GLN A 181 7.13 -26.70 -5.71
C GLN A 181 6.72 -26.15 -7.09
N ALA A 182 5.44 -25.80 -7.27
CA ALA A 182 4.94 -25.17 -8.47
C ALA A 182 5.58 -23.78 -8.70
N PHE A 183 5.70 -22.95 -7.66
CA PHE A 183 6.43 -21.68 -7.76
C PHE A 183 7.90 -21.90 -8.14
N THR A 184 8.57 -22.84 -7.48
CA THR A 184 9.98 -23.17 -7.76
C THR A 184 10.19 -23.56 -9.24
N THR A 185 9.22 -24.30 -9.79
CA THR A 185 9.21 -24.69 -11.21
C THR A 185 8.95 -23.49 -12.11
N ALA A 186 7.92 -22.68 -11.82
CA ALA A 186 7.59 -21.50 -12.61
C ALA A 186 8.72 -20.46 -12.62
N LEU A 187 9.45 -20.32 -11.52
CA LEU A 187 10.62 -19.43 -11.42
C LEU A 187 11.80 -19.88 -12.32
N GLN A 188 11.76 -21.06 -12.93
CA GLN A 188 12.74 -21.45 -13.96
C GLN A 188 12.47 -20.80 -15.32
N ASP A 189 11.27 -20.31 -15.58
CA ASP A 189 10.94 -19.59 -16.82
C ASP A 189 11.67 -18.22 -16.83
N PRO A 190 12.45 -17.90 -17.88
CA PRO A 190 13.11 -16.59 -17.99
C PRO A 190 12.14 -15.41 -18.02
N LYS A 191 10.87 -15.62 -18.41
CA LYS A 191 9.83 -14.58 -18.45
C LYS A 191 9.17 -14.31 -17.11
N VAL A 192 9.37 -15.19 -16.13
CA VAL A 192 9.00 -14.92 -14.74
C VAL A 192 10.18 -14.18 -14.12
N LEU A 193 9.98 -13.00 -13.55
CA LEU A 193 11.02 -12.22 -12.86
C LEU A 193 11.06 -12.52 -11.36
N GLY A 194 9.99 -13.06 -10.79
CA GLY A 194 9.90 -13.38 -9.38
C GLY A 194 8.47 -13.64 -8.91
N LEU A 195 8.14 -13.17 -7.71
CA LEU A 195 6.79 -13.25 -7.14
C LEU A 195 6.19 -11.86 -6.94
N MET A 196 4.89 -11.72 -7.22
CA MET A 196 4.11 -10.53 -6.93
C MET A 196 3.27 -10.75 -5.68
N VAL A 197 3.18 -9.74 -4.83
CA VAL A 197 2.24 -9.70 -3.71
C VAL A 197 1.27 -8.56 -3.91
N ARG A 198 -0.03 -8.87 -3.90
CA ARG A 198 -1.13 -7.89 -3.97
C ARG A 198 -2.09 -8.13 -2.81
N TRP A 199 -2.48 -7.09 -2.11
CA TRP A 199 -3.44 -7.21 -1.01
C TRP A 199 -4.30 -5.96 -0.88
N GLN A 200 -5.47 -6.13 -0.27
CA GLN A 200 -6.41 -5.06 -0.03
C GLN A 200 -6.54 -4.79 1.46
N ALA A 201 -6.51 -3.51 1.84
CA ALA A 201 -6.90 -3.04 3.17
C ALA A 201 -8.30 -2.45 3.10
N TYR A 202 -9.16 -2.78 4.07
CA TYR A 202 -10.53 -2.26 4.12
C TYR A 202 -11.11 -2.30 5.54
N ARG A 203 -12.23 -1.58 5.74
CA ARG A 203 -12.96 -1.55 7.01
C ARG A 203 -12.07 -1.13 8.19
N THR A 204 -11.37 -0.01 8.02
CA THR A 204 -10.56 0.60 9.08
C THR A 204 -11.42 1.01 10.27
N VAL A 205 -10.97 0.67 11.48
CA VAL A 205 -11.59 1.05 12.75
C VAL A 205 -10.61 1.85 13.59
N TYR A 206 -11.10 2.87 14.28
CA TYR A 206 -10.32 3.70 15.20
C TYR A 206 -10.61 3.30 16.65
N PHE A 207 -9.67 3.60 17.55
CA PHE A 207 -9.81 3.33 19.00
C PHE A 207 -10.06 1.86 19.35
N ASP A 208 -9.72 0.95 18.44
CA ASP A 208 -10.03 -0.48 18.52
C ASP A 208 -11.52 -0.79 18.75
N ASP A 209 -12.42 0.03 18.19
CA ASP A 209 -13.86 -0.10 18.39
C ASP A 209 -14.62 0.08 17.07
N SER A 210 -15.12 -1.03 16.53
CA SER A 210 -15.88 -1.07 15.28
C SER A 210 -17.29 -0.48 15.37
N THR A 211 -17.76 -0.17 16.59
CA THR A 211 -19.10 0.40 16.80
C THR A 211 -19.11 1.93 16.66
N LEU A 212 -17.93 2.56 16.70
CA LEU A 212 -17.81 4.01 16.61
C LEU A 212 -18.12 4.55 15.21
N SER A 213 -18.33 5.87 15.14
CA SER A 213 -18.60 6.62 13.92
C SER A 213 -18.08 8.06 14.07
N ASP A 214 -17.62 8.68 12.99
CA ASP A 214 -17.23 10.10 12.99
C ASP A 214 -18.43 11.04 12.99
N MET A 215 -19.59 10.57 12.54
CA MET A 215 -20.79 11.39 12.37
C MET A 215 -22.09 10.66 12.76
N VAL A 216 -23.05 11.40 13.29
CA VAL A 216 -24.42 10.94 13.47
C VAL A 216 -25.11 10.98 12.10
N ILE A 217 -25.70 9.84 11.70
CA ILE A 217 -26.50 9.75 10.47
C ILE A 217 -27.97 9.89 10.86
N GLY A 218 -28.68 10.81 10.20
CA GLY A 218 -30.10 11.06 10.40
C GLY A 218 -31.00 9.99 9.75
N PRO A 219 -32.32 10.03 10.00
CA PRO A 219 -33.27 9.08 9.40
C PRO A 219 -33.33 9.13 7.86
N ASP A 220 -32.85 10.21 7.25
CA ASP A 220 -32.75 10.41 5.81
C ASP A 220 -31.45 9.85 5.20
N GLY A 221 -30.62 9.18 6.00
CA GLY A 221 -29.33 8.62 5.57
C GLY A 221 -28.22 9.65 5.45
N LYS A 222 -28.44 10.91 5.84
CA LYS A 222 -27.46 11.99 5.70
C LYS A 222 -26.79 12.34 7.04
N PRO A 223 -25.57 12.91 7.02
CA PRO A 223 -24.94 13.40 8.25
C PRO A 223 -25.80 14.48 8.90
N VAL A 224 -26.03 14.36 10.21
CA VAL A 224 -26.65 15.43 11.01
C VAL A 224 -25.64 16.56 11.15
N ILE A 225 -25.99 17.74 10.64
CA ILE A 225 -25.13 18.91 10.68
C ILE A 225 -25.40 19.71 11.96
N GLY A 226 -24.34 20.01 12.71
CA GLY A 226 -24.39 20.80 13.92
C GLY A 226 -24.46 22.31 13.64
N PRO A 227 -24.63 23.14 14.70
CA PRO A 227 -24.74 24.59 14.56
C PRO A 227 -23.51 25.28 13.94
N ASN A 228 -22.36 24.60 13.92
CA ASN A 228 -21.11 25.08 13.32
C ASN A 228 -20.95 24.69 11.84
N GLY A 229 -21.96 24.05 11.23
CA GLY A 229 -21.90 23.59 9.85
C GLY A 229 -21.16 22.27 9.64
N ASN A 230 -20.62 21.65 10.70
CA ASN A 230 -19.91 20.37 10.62
C ASN A 230 -20.81 19.19 11.05
N PRO A 231 -20.56 17.97 10.56
CA PRO A 231 -21.23 16.77 11.06
C PRO A 231 -21.10 16.63 12.58
N VAL A 232 -22.21 16.30 13.24
CA VAL A 232 -22.24 16.05 14.69
C VAL A 232 -21.54 14.72 14.97
N THR A 233 -20.48 14.72 15.77
CA THR A 233 -19.84 13.49 16.23
C THR A 233 -20.69 12.81 17.32
N PRO A 234 -20.89 11.48 17.25
CA PRO A 234 -21.62 10.72 18.27
C PRO A 234 -21.01 10.84 19.68
N PRO A 235 -21.82 10.82 20.75
CA PRO A 235 -21.32 10.89 22.14
C PRO A 235 -20.32 9.80 22.50
N ALA A 236 -20.49 8.57 21.99
CA ALA A 236 -19.56 7.46 22.23
C ALA A 236 -18.16 7.76 21.65
N THR A 237 -18.10 8.25 20.41
CA THR A 237 -16.85 8.67 19.77
C THR A 237 -16.23 9.86 20.50
N GLN A 238 -17.04 10.82 20.94
CA GLN A 238 -16.55 11.94 21.76
C GLN A 238 -15.95 11.49 23.09
N ALA A 239 -16.55 10.50 23.75
CA ALA A 239 -16.00 9.91 24.98
C ALA A 239 -14.64 9.25 24.72
N LYS A 240 -14.46 8.54 23.60
CA LYS A 240 -13.18 7.92 23.21
C LYS A 240 -12.11 8.94 22.86
N LYS A 241 -12.47 10.01 22.14
CA LYS A 241 -11.57 11.17 21.91
C LYS A 241 -11.12 11.80 23.23
N LYS A 242 -12.05 11.99 24.18
CA LYS A 242 -11.73 12.53 25.52
C LYS A 242 -10.83 11.59 26.32
N GLU A 243 -11.07 10.28 26.26
CA GLU A 243 -10.23 9.26 26.90
C GLU A 243 -8.79 9.31 26.37
N LEU A 244 -8.61 9.36 25.05
CA LEU A 244 -7.28 9.49 24.43
C LEU A 244 -6.62 10.83 24.80
N TYR A 245 -7.37 11.92 24.73
CA TYR A 245 -6.89 13.24 25.15
C TYR A 245 -6.37 13.21 26.60
N ASP A 246 -7.15 12.68 27.54
CA ASP A 246 -6.75 12.60 28.95
C ASP A 246 -5.51 11.73 29.14
N LYS A 247 -5.42 10.59 28.44
CA LYS A 247 -4.23 9.73 28.43
C LYS A 247 -2.99 10.49 27.95
N LEU A 248 -3.10 11.24 26.85
CA LEU A 248 -2.00 12.03 26.31
C LEU A 248 -1.56 13.15 27.27
N GLN A 249 -2.49 13.77 27.99
CA GLN A 249 -2.19 14.80 29.00
C GLN A 249 -1.41 14.26 30.21
N THR A 250 -1.48 12.95 30.50
CA THR A 250 -0.65 12.35 31.57
C THR A 250 0.83 12.26 31.20
N GLY A 251 1.17 12.48 29.93
CA GLY A 251 2.52 12.38 29.40
C GLY A 251 2.92 10.94 29.01
N GLY A 252 4.14 10.82 28.52
CA GLY A 252 4.66 9.58 27.95
C GLY A 252 4.11 9.28 26.55
N TRP A 253 4.61 8.18 25.97
CA TRP A 253 4.21 7.72 24.65
C TRP A 253 2.94 6.87 24.72
N GLN A 254 1.92 7.27 23.94
CA GLN A 254 0.55 6.73 23.99
C GLN A 254 0.03 6.53 22.55
N PRO A 255 0.53 5.54 21.79
CA PRO A 255 0.09 5.30 20.43
C PRO A 255 -1.37 4.83 20.42
N ASN A 256 -2.10 5.18 19.36
CA ASN A 256 -3.49 4.78 19.15
C ASN A 256 -3.66 4.17 17.74
N PRO A 257 -3.13 2.96 17.49
CA PRO A 257 -3.18 2.38 16.17
C PRO A 257 -4.62 2.08 15.73
N ALA A 258 -4.92 2.41 14.48
CA ALA A 258 -6.12 1.94 13.79
C ALA A 258 -5.93 0.50 13.30
N ARG A 259 -7.03 -0.17 12.94
CA ARG A 259 -7.00 -1.56 12.44
C ARG A 259 -7.88 -1.72 11.21
N SER A 260 -7.40 -2.45 10.21
CA SER A 260 -8.18 -2.82 9.03
C SER A 260 -8.23 -4.34 8.88
N LEU A 261 -9.27 -4.82 8.22
CA LEU A 261 -9.24 -6.16 7.63
C LEU A 261 -8.32 -6.14 6.41
N LEU A 262 -7.75 -7.31 6.10
CA LEU A 262 -7.02 -7.50 4.86
C LEU A 262 -7.28 -8.87 4.24
N VAL A 263 -7.19 -8.90 2.92
CA VAL A 263 -7.04 -10.11 2.11
C VAL A 263 -5.95 -9.87 1.09
N GLY A 264 -5.29 -10.91 0.61
CA GLY A 264 -4.27 -10.77 -0.41
C GLY A 264 -3.88 -12.06 -1.09
N SER A 265 -2.97 -11.94 -2.03
CA SER A 265 -2.48 -13.03 -2.85
C SER A 265 -0.98 -12.91 -3.14
N VAL A 266 -0.36 -14.06 -3.35
CA VAL A 266 0.98 -14.21 -3.90
C VAL A 266 0.86 -14.97 -5.21
N GLY A 267 1.45 -14.43 -6.27
CA GLY A 267 1.48 -15.08 -7.59
C GLY A 267 2.77 -14.79 -8.33
N LEU A 268 2.82 -15.18 -9.60
CA LEU A 268 3.99 -14.95 -10.44
C LEU A 268 4.11 -13.48 -10.82
N TRP A 269 5.33 -12.97 -10.83
CA TRP A 269 5.67 -11.68 -11.42
C TRP A 269 6.37 -11.93 -12.76
N HIS A 270 5.76 -11.50 -13.87
CA HIS A 270 6.31 -11.64 -15.22
C HIS A 270 7.04 -10.37 -15.69
N GLU A 271 7.85 -10.50 -16.75
CA GLU A 271 8.58 -9.38 -17.38
C GLU A 271 7.69 -8.22 -17.83
N ASP A 272 6.42 -8.53 -18.11
CA ASP A 272 5.43 -7.58 -18.59
C ASP A 272 4.55 -6.98 -17.49
N ASP A 273 4.71 -7.42 -16.24
CA ASP A 273 3.88 -6.98 -15.13
C ASP A 273 4.42 -5.69 -14.47
N PRO A 274 3.57 -4.68 -14.22
CA PRO A 274 3.95 -3.52 -13.42
C PRO A 274 4.15 -3.91 -11.95
N VAL A 275 5.09 -3.24 -11.28
CA VAL A 275 5.47 -3.59 -9.89
C VAL A 275 4.43 -3.16 -8.87
N HIS A 276 3.80 -2.01 -9.04
CA HIS A 276 3.06 -1.29 -7.99
C HIS A 276 1.56 -1.11 -8.27
N GLU A 277 1.09 -1.51 -9.45
CA GLU A 277 -0.32 -1.41 -9.86
C GLU A 277 -0.68 -2.63 -10.72
N PRO A 278 -1.93 -3.13 -10.64
CA PRO A 278 -2.45 -4.11 -11.58
C PRO A 278 -2.24 -3.74 -13.05
N GLY A 279 -1.55 -4.59 -13.80
CA GLY A 279 -1.30 -4.44 -15.24
C GLY A 279 -2.25 -5.23 -16.14
N ASP A 280 -3.14 -6.03 -15.55
CA ASP A 280 -4.14 -6.83 -16.27
C ASP A 280 -5.23 -5.96 -16.93
N ARG A 281 -6.20 -6.60 -17.60
CA ARG A 281 -7.35 -5.91 -18.21
C ARG A 281 -8.14 -5.19 -17.13
N ALA A 282 -8.16 -3.86 -17.16
CA ALA A 282 -8.87 -3.07 -16.16
C ALA A 282 -10.34 -2.92 -16.54
N VAL A 283 -11.23 -3.44 -15.69
CA VAL A 283 -12.68 -3.36 -15.81
C VAL A 283 -13.16 -2.34 -14.78
N LEU A 284 -13.42 -1.11 -15.24
CA LEU A 284 -13.67 0.04 -14.39
C LEU A 284 -15.17 0.22 -14.11
N PRO A 285 -15.54 0.70 -12.91
CA PRO A 285 -16.92 0.85 -12.52
C PRO A 285 -17.67 1.81 -13.45
N ASN A 286 -18.94 1.50 -13.72
CA ASN A 286 -19.84 2.39 -14.44
C ASN A 286 -20.25 3.54 -13.51
N GLU A 287 -19.71 4.73 -13.74
CA GLU A 287 -19.99 5.94 -12.94
C GLU A 287 -21.47 6.33 -12.89
N ASN A 288 -22.27 5.89 -13.87
CA ASN A 288 -23.71 6.15 -13.92
C ASN A 288 -24.53 5.12 -13.14
N TYR A 289 -23.89 4.09 -12.59
CA TYR A 289 -24.53 3.08 -11.75
C TYR A 289 -24.02 3.18 -10.31
N ALA A 290 -24.94 3.44 -9.40
CA ALA A 290 -24.72 3.35 -7.97
C ALA A 290 -25.75 2.41 -7.35
N LEU A 291 -25.39 1.77 -6.25
CA LEU A 291 -26.33 1.00 -5.46
C LEU A 291 -27.43 1.90 -4.87
N PRO A 292 -28.57 1.34 -4.42
CA PRO A 292 -29.69 2.15 -3.90
C PRO A 292 -29.33 3.08 -2.73
N ASP A 293 -28.26 2.78 -2.00
CA ASP A 293 -27.71 3.58 -0.90
C ASP A 293 -26.67 4.62 -1.36
N GLY A 294 -26.42 4.72 -2.67
CA GLY A 294 -25.44 5.63 -3.28
C GLY A 294 -24.01 5.08 -3.32
N THR A 295 -23.78 3.87 -2.82
CA THR A 295 -22.48 3.20 -2.81
C THR A 295 -22.02 2.88 -4.23
N GLN A 296 -20.76 3.14 -4.56
CA GLN A 296 -20.16 2.89 -5.87
C GLN A 296 -19.25 1.66 -5.86
N PHE A 297 -19.21 0.94 -6.98
CA PHE A 297 -18.28 -0.16 -7.19
C PHE A 297 -16.84 0.35 -7.35
N GLY A 298 -15.87 -0.45 -6.95
CA GLY A 298 -14.45 -0.20 -7.28
C GLY A 298 -14.07 -0.82 -8.62
N PRO A 299 -12.78 -0.78 -8.99
CA PRO A 299 -12.29 -1.47 -10.18
C PRO A 299 -12.21 -2.98 -9.97
N ALA A 300 -12.28 -3.71 -11.08
CA ALA A 300 -11.94 -5.12 -11.21
C ALA A 300 -10.82 -5.30 -12.26
N PHE A 301 -10.13 -6.44 -12.21
CA PHE A 301 -9.10 -6.78 -13.19
C PHE A 301 -9.32 -8.17 -13.75
N ALA A 302 -8.98 -8.40 -15.01
CA ALA A 302 -9.22 -9.69 -15.67
C ALA A 302 -8.00 -10.21 -16.42
N SER A 303 -7.79 -11.52 -16.37
CA SER A 303 -6.81 -12.24 -17.17
C SER A 303 -7.50 -13.39 -17.91
N LEU A 304 -7.21 -13.53 -19.20
CA LEU A 304 -7.74 -14.63 -20.01
C LEU A 304 -6.76 -15.81 -20.02
N GLY A 305 -7.28 -17.00 -19.72
CA GLY A 305 -6.62 -18.27 -19.99
C GLY A 305 -7.11 -18.90 -21.30
N ALA A 306 -6.67 -20.12 -21.61
CA ALA A 306 -7.08 -20.82 -22.84
C ALA A 306 -8.58 -21.18 -22.85
N THR A 307 -9.13 -21.52 -21.69
CA THR A 307 -10.53 -21.93 -21.49
C THR A 307 -11.10 -21.36 -20.18
N SER A 308 -10.55 -20.23 -19.75
CA SER A 308 -10.90 -19.60 -18.47
C SER A 308 -10.73 -18.09 -18.52
N ILE A 309 -11.38 -17.40 -17.59
CA ILE A 309 -11.11 -16.02 -17.22
C ILE A 309 -10.94 -15.97 -15.71
N THR A 310 -9.90 -15.30 -15.24
CA THR A 310 -9.67 -15.04 -13.81
C THR A 310 -9.87 -13.56 -13.54
N LEU A 311 -10.65 -13.24 -12.51
CA LEU A 311 -11.05 -11.89 -12.13
C LEU A 311 -10.50 -11.55 -10.75
N ASP A 312 -9.92 -10.37 -10.59
CA ASP A 312 -9.69 -9.71 -9.31
C ASP A 312 -10.90 -8.84 -8.98
N LEU A 313 -11.68 -9.24 -7.98
CA LEU A 313 -12.81 -8.48 -7.46
C LEU A 313 -12.49 -7.85 -6.09
N GLY A 314 -11.21 -7.77 -5.72
CA GLY A 314 -10.74 -7.35 -4.39
C GLY A 314 -11.30 -6.00 -3.90
N THR A 315 -11.47 -5.05 -4.81
CA THR A 315 -12.08 -3.73 -4.53
C THR A 315 -13.43 -3.53 -5.21
N PHE A 316 -13.89 -4.50 -6.01
CA PHE A 316 -15.01 -4.32 -6.94
C PHE A 316 -16.35 -4.21 -6.21
N VAL A 317 -16.79 -5.30 -5.55
CA VAL A 317 -18.09 -5.32 -4.84
C VAL A 317 -17.93 -4.63 -3.48
N PRO A 318 -18.68 -3.54 -3.23
CA PRO A 318 -18.64 -2.84 -1.96
C PRO A 318 -19.27 -3.65 -0.83
N ASP A 319 -19.02 -3.21 0.39
CA ASP A 319 -19.51 -3.80 1.62
C ASP A 319 -20.88 -3.17 1.99
N ALA A 320 -21.86 -4.01 2.30
CA ALA A 320 -23.23 -3.63 2.68
C ALA A 320 -23.36 -3.19 4.14
N ASP A 321 -22.42 -3.56 4.99
CA ASP A 321 -22.46 -3.29 6.42
C ASP A 321 -21.07 -3.17 7.07
N ARG A 322 -21.06 -2.91 8.38
CA ARG A 322 -19.84 -2.75 9.17
C ARG A 322 -19.12 -4.05 9.41
N GLU A 323 -19.80 -5.18 9.30
CA GLU A 323 -19.24 -6.53 9.37
C GLU A 323 -18.50 -6.90 8.08
N ALA A 324 -18.55 -6.01 7.07
CA ALA A 324 -17.98 -6.19 5.74
C ALA A 324 -18.63 -7.36 4.98
N ASN A 325 -19.93 -7.58 5.18
CA ASN A 325 -20.71 -8.40 4.25
C ASN A 325 -20.77 -7.69 2.90
N LYS A 326 -20.73 -8.44 1.79
CA LYS A 326 -20.79 -7.86 0.45
C LYS A 326 -22.23 -7.53 0.07
N HIS A 327 -22.44 -6.49 -0.72
CA HIS A 327 -23.77 -6.23 -1.30
C HIS A 327 -24.18 -7.40 -2.21
N ASP A 328 -25.35 -7.97 -1.95
CA ASP A 328 -25.97 -8.95 -2.85
C ASP A 328 -26.60 -8.23 -4.03
N VAL A 329 -25.92 -8.27 -5.17
CA VAL A 329 -26.41 -7.73 -6.46
C VAL A 329 -26.88 -8.85 -7.39
N GLY A 330 -27.20 -10.01 -6.81
CA GLY A 330 -27.56 -11.22 -7.53
C GLY A 330 -26.35 -11.91 -8.16
N THR A 331 -26.59 -12.69 -9.22
CA THR A 331 -25.51 -13.38 -9.92
C THR A 331 -24.80 -12.41 -10.85
N LEU A 332 -23.50 -12.20 -10.63
CA LEU A 332 -22.68 -11.43 -11.56
C LEU A 332 -22.52 -12.22 -12.85
N THR A 333 -22.69 -11.57 -13.99
CA THR A 333 -22.46 -12.19 -15.31
C THR A 333 -21.35 -11.45 -16.04
N VAL A 334 -20.37 -12.22 -16.55
CA VAL A 334 -19.21 -11.68 -17.24
C VAL A 334 -19.38 -11.94 -18.72
N VAL A 335 -19.30 -10.88 -19.53
CA VAL A 335 -19.54 -10.93 -20.97
C VAL A 335 -18.42 -10.24 -21.74
N ALA A 336 -18.18 -10.71 -22.96
CA ALA A 336 -17.40 -10.02 -23.97
C ALA A 336 -18.35 -9.23 -24.87
N VAL A 337 -18.10 -7.93 -25.04
CA VAL A 337 -18.94 -7.01 -25.82
C VAL A 337 -18.18 -6.33 -26.94
N ASN A 338 -18.91 -5.84 -27.93
CA ASN A 338 -18.35 -5.08 -29.04
C ASN A 338 -17.78 -3.73 -28.58
N PRO A 339 -16.46 -3.46 -28.75
CA PRO A 339 -15.82 -2.20 -28.34
C PRO A 339 -16.36 -0.92 -29.01
N LYS A 340 -17.19 -1.06 -30.04
CA LYS A 340 -17.75 0.08 -30.78
C LYS A 340 -19.04 0.62 -30.19
N ASP A 341 -19.77 -0.19 -29.44
CA ASP A 341 -21.10 0.15 -28.94
C ASP A 341 -21.32 -0.18 -27.47
N ASP A 342 -20.41 -0.96 -26.86
CA ASP A 342 -20.41 -1.41 -25.46
C ASP A 342 -21.76 -2.02 -25.01
N LYS A 343 -22.54 -2.55 -25.95
CA LYS A 343 -23.91 -3.06 -25.73
C LYS A 343 -24.14 -4.41 -26.38
N THR A 344 -23.49 -4.67 -27.51
CA THR A 344 -23.66 -5.92 -28.24
C THR A 344 -22.82 -7.01 -27.58
N VAL A 345 -23.48 -7.92 -26.84
CA VAL A 345 -22.85 -9.11 -26.26
C VAL A 345 -22.42 -10.06 -27.38
N LEU A 346 -21.11 -10.33 -27.46
CA LEU A 346 -20.50 -11.23 -28.43
C LEU A 346 -20.33 -12.64 -27.86
N ALA A 347 -20.06 -12.75 -26.55
CA ALA A 347 -19.98 -14.03 -25.83
C ALA A 347 -20.26 -13.86 -24.34
N THR A 348 -20.89 -14.85 -23.70
CA THR A 348 -20.93 -14.98 -22.24
C THR A 348 -19.72 -15.78 -21.78
N LEU A 349 -18.95 -15.24 -20.84
CA LEU A 349 -17.73 -15.84 -20.30
C LEU A 349 -18.01 -16.62 -19.01
N GLY A 350 -19.06 -16.28 -18.28
CA GLY A 350 -19.55 -17.07 -17.16
C GLY A 350 -20.29 -16.24 -16.14
N SER A 351 -20.58 -16.86 -14.99
CA SER A 351 -21.39 -16.25 -13.94
C SER A 351 -20.83 -16.57 -12.56
N ILE A 352 -20.94 -15.62 -11.64
CA ILE A 352 -20.47 -15.73 -10.26
C ILE A 352 -21.70 -15.52 -9.35
N PRO A 353 -22.17 -16.57 -8.65
CA PRO A 353 -23.29 -16.42 -7.71
C PRO A 353 -22.86 -15.57 -6.51
N TYR A 354 -23.82 -15.01 -5.77
CA TYR A 354 -23.53 -14.36 -4.50
C TYR A 354 -22.95 -15.36 -3.48
N THR A 355 -23.77 -16.31 -3.03
CA THR A 355 -23.32 -17.36 -2.11
C THR A 355 -22.32 -18.30 -2.77
N GLY A 356 -21.16 -18.48 -2.14
CA GLY A 356 -20.08 -19.33 -2.67
C GLY A 356 -19.36 -18.77 -3.90
N GLY A 357 -19.62 -17.51 -4.28
CA GLY A 357 -18.91 -16.83 -5.35
C GLY A 357 -18.24 -15.55 -4.86
N TYR A 358 -19.01 -14.52 -4.51
CA TYR A 358 -18.46 -13.24 -4.06
C TYR A 358 -19.01 -12.75 -2.70
N ASP A 359 -19.76 -13.57 -1.97
CA ASP A 359 -20.09 -13.30 -0.57
C ASP A 359 -18.82 -13.14 0.30
N LYS A 360 -18.99 -12.65 1.53
CA LYS A 360 -17.87 -12.39 2.44
C LYS A 360 -16.97 -13.61 2.65
N ALA A 361 -17.57 -14.79 2.84
CA ALA A 361 -16.82 -16.02 3.09
C ALA A 361 -15.95 -16.39 1.89
N SER A 362 -16.49 -16.30 0.67
CA SER A 362 -15.74 -16.54 -0.56
C SER A 362 -14.66 -15.49 -0.76
N TYR A 363 -14.99 -14.22 -0.54
CA TYR A 363 -14.05 -13.10 -0.62
C TYR A 363 -12.84 -13.30 0.31
N ASP A 364 -13.06 -13.66 1.59
CA ASP A 364 -11.98 -13.90 2.55
C ASP A 364 -11.14 -15.13 2.18
N ALA A 365 -11.76 -16.16 1.59
CA ALA A 365 -11.07 -17.40 1.20
C ALA A 365 -10.20 -17.22 -0.06
N THR A 366 -10.67 -16.43 -1.03
CA THR A 366 -10.01 -16.28 -2.35
C THR A 366 -9.34 -14.92 -2.55
N ALA A 367 -9.37 -14.06 -1.53
CA ALA A 367 -8.97 -12.65 -1.64
C ALA A 367 -9.73 -11.89 -2.74
N GLY A 368 -10.99 -12.28 -2.99
CA GLY A 368 -11.81 -11.73 -4.07
C GLY A 368 -11.38 -12.16 -5.48
N ILE A 369 -10.45 -13.11 -5.61
CA ILE A 369 -10.05 -13.64 -6.93
C ILE A 369 -10.96 -14.81 -7.31
N VAL A 370 -11.53 -14.78 -8.52
CA VAL A 370 -12.45 -15.82 -9.02
C VAL A 370 -12.02 -16.29 -10.40
N THR A 371 -11.85 -17.60 -10.57
CA THR A 371 -11.56 -18.21 -11.87
C THR A 371 -12.80 -18.90 -12.43
N LEU A 372 -13.34 -18.39 -13.54
CA LEU A 372 -14.39 -19.03 -14.32
C LEU A 372 -13.73 -19.96 -15.35
N SER A 373 -14.01 -21.26 -15.26
CA SER A 373 -13.39 -22.30 -16.09
C SER A 373 -14.42 -22.99 -17.00
N GLY A 374 -13.93 -23.79 -17.95
CA GLY A 374 -14.80 -24.54 -18.88
C GLY A 374 -15.41 -23.66 -19.98
N ILE A 375 -14.83 -22.49 -20.22
CA ILE A 375 -15.28 -21.54 -21.22
C ILE A 375 -14.89 -22.06 -22.60
N PRO A 376 -15.80 -22.08 -23.59
CA PRO A 376 -15.45 -22.47 -24.95
C PRO A 376 -14.29 -21.63 -25.48
N ALA A 377 -13.28 -22.28 -26.08
CA ALA A 377 -12.12 -21.60 -26.63
C ALA A 377 -12.49 -20.51 -27.68
N ALA A 378 -13.60 -20.70 -28.39
CA ALA A 378 -14.15 -19.69 -29.31
C ALA A 378 -14.61 -18.42 -28.58
N SER A 379 -15.23 -18.54 -27.41
CA SER A 379 -15.64 -17.39 -26.58
C SER A 379 -14.42 -16.65 -26.03
N ILE A 380 -13.38 -17.38 -25.62
CA ILE A 380 -12.09 -16.79 -25.22
C ILE A 380 -11.45 -16.06 -26.40
N ALA A 381 -11.43 -16.65 -27.59
CA ALA A 381 -10.87 -16.02 -28.78
C ALA A 381 -11.60 -14.71 -29.13
N ILE A 382 -12.92 -14.66 -28.98
CA ILE A 382 -13.70 -13.42 -29.09
C ILE A 382 -13.27 -12.41 -28.01
N ALA A 383 -13.16 -12.86 -26.76
CA ALA A 383 -12.80 -12.01 -25.63
C ALA A 383 -11.40 -11.38 -25.78
N GLN A 384 -10.47 -11.97 -26.54
CA GLN A 384 -9.14 -11.37 -26.78
C GLN A 384 -9.20 -9.99 -27.42
N THR A 385 -10.23 -9.70 -28.23
CA THR A 385 -10.38 -8.43 -28.96
C THR A 385 -11.59 -7.59 -28.54
N ALA A 386 -12.50 -8.18 -27.76
CA ALA A 386 -13.72 -7.56 -27.27
C ALA A 386 -13.51 -6.93 -25.89
N ASP A 387 -14.34 -5.95 -25.49
CA ASP A 387 -14.32 -5.41 -24.12
C ASP A 387 -14.99 -6.39 -23.14
N ILE A 388 -14.49 -6.46 -21.92
CA ILE A 388 -15.13 -7.21 -20.83
C ILE A 388 -16.11 -6.29 -20.09
N GLN A 389 -17.31 -6.80 -19.82
CA GLN A 389 -18.26 -6.18 -18.89
C GLN A 389 -18.66 -7.13 -17.77
N ILE A 390 -18.97 -6.55 -16.61
CA ILE A 390 -19.57 -7.24 -15.47
C ILE A 390 -20.99 -6.70 -15.30
N LEU A 391 -21.97 -7.60 -15.33
CA LEU A 391 -23.39 -7.30 -15.18
C LEU A 391 -23.91 -7.79 -13.82
N ASP A 392 -24.90 -7.12 -13.24
CA ASP A 392 -25.63 -7.62 -12.07
C ASP A 392 -26.68 -8.69 -12.42
N GLY A 393 -27.37 -9.22 -11.41
CA GLY A 393 -28.42 -10.23 -11.59
C GLY A 393 -29.66 -9.75 -12.35
N SER A 394 -29.79 -8.44 -12.59
CA SER A 394 -30.84 -7.82 -13.41
C SER A 394 -30.35 -7.44 -14.82
N GLY A 395 -29.07 -7.68 -15.13
CA GLY A 395 -28.45 -7.33 -16.41
C GLY A 395 -27.95 -5.88 -16.52
N ASN A 396 -27.89 -5.12 -15.43
CA ASN A 396 -27.31 -3.78 -15.46
C ASN A 396 -25.78 -3.85 -15.56
N ILE A 397 -25.18 -2.95 -16.35
CA ILE A 397 -23.72 -2.87 -16.50
C ILE A 397 -23.13 -2.21 -15.25
N LEU A 398 -22.39 -2.99 -14.46
CA LEU A 398 -21.70 -2.54 -13.26
C LEU A 398 -20.31 -1.99 -13.58
N ALA A 399 -19.63 -2.58 -14.56
CA ALA A 399 -18.30 -2.16 -14.97
C ALA A 399 -17.98 -2.56 -16.41
N THR A 400 -17.13 -1.77 -17.05
CA THR A 400 -16.68 -1.94 -18.44
C THR A 400 -15.18 -1.81 -18.52
N GLU A 401 -14.55 -2.65 -19.33
CA GLU A 401 -13.13 -2.56 -19.62
C GLU A 401 -12.74 -1.26 -20.32
N ILE A 402 -11.58 -0.73 -19.97
CA ILE A 402 -10.93 0.32 -20.75
C ILE A 402 -9.86 -0.26 -21.68
N GLY A 403 -9.87 0.20 -22.93
CA GLY A 403 -9.00 -0.37 -23.97
C GLY A 403 -7.51 -0.17 -23.70
N GLN A 404 -7.09 1.05 -23.33
CA GLN A 404 -5.67 1.40 -23.13
C GLN A 404 -5.41 1.96 -21.73
N ARG A 405 -4.23 1.62 -21.18
CA ARG A 405 -3.72 2.13 -19.91
C ARG A 405 -2.24 2.45 -20.01
N ALA A 406 -1.82 3.49 -19.31
CA ALA A 406 -0.42 3.90 -19.22
C ALA A 406 -0.05 3.88 -17.74
N ILE A 407 0.91 3.03 -17.38
CA ILE A 407 1.31 2.78 -15.99
C ILE A 407 2.76 3.23 -15.86
N ALA A 408 3.02 4.14 -14.92
CA ALA A 408 4.39 4.58 -14.63
C ALA A 408 5.24 3.38 -14.18
N SER A 409 6.56 3.50 -14.28
CA SER A 409 7.49 2.53 -13.66
C SER A 409 7.77 2.96 -12.22
N ASP A 410 7.84 4.27 -11.99
CA ASP A 410 8.02 4.91 -10.69
C ASP A 410 6.75 5.70 -10.32
N PRO A 411 5.83 5.14 -9.54
CA PRO A 411 4.55 5.78 -9.21
C PRO A 411 4.73 6.98 -8.28
N ASN A 412 5.82 6.95 -7.49
CA ASN A 412 6.21 7.96 -6.53
C ASN A 412 7.67 8.29 -6.82
N PHE A 413 7.90 9.36 -7.56
CA PHE A 413 9.19 9.81 -8.03
C PHE A 413 9.70 10.94 -7.13
N TYR A 414 10.98 10.89 -6.77
CA TYR A 414 11.63 11.89 -5.92
C TYR A 414 12.77 12.55 -6.68
N LEU A 415 12.87 13.87 -6.59
CA LEU A 415 13.82 14.68 -7.34
C LEU A 415 14.32 15.85 -6.49
N ASP A 416 15.57 16.26 -6.64
CA ASP A 416 16.06 17.51 -6.06
C ASP A 416 15.79 18.68 -7.02
N GLU A 417 15.50 19.87 -6.49
CA GLU A 417 15.39 21.09 -7.27
C GLU A 417 16.67 21.36 -8.08
N GLY A 418 16.49 21.78 -9.33
CA GLY A 418 17.56 21.95 -10.30
C GLY A 418 18.06 20.64 -10.94
N SER A 419 17.65 19.48 -10.45
CA SER A 419 18.01 18.19 -11.05
C SER A 419 17.03 17.82 -12.17
N THR A 420 17.53 17.03 -13.12
CA THR A 420 16.72 16.42 -14.18
C THR A 420 16.86 14.91 -14.11
N ALA A 421 15.74 14.20 -14.16
CA ALA A 421 15.73 12.75 -14.21
C ALA A 421 14.58 12.24 -15.10
N ALA A 422 14.77 11.06 -15.67
CA ALA A 422 13.77 10.41 -16.49
C ALA A 422 12.96 9.41 -15.65
N SER A 423 11.67 9.29 -15.94
CA SER A 423 10.90 8.11 -15.57
C SER A 423 10.20 7.54 -16.80
N THR A 424 9.95 6.25 -16.79
CA THR A 424 9.34 5.51 -17.90
C THR A 424 7.90 5.15 -17.58
N VAL A 425 7.07 5.16 -18.61
CA VAL A 425 5.65 4.78 -18.56
C VAL A 425 5.44 3.69 -19.57
N ARG A 426 4.87 2.56 -19.15
CA ARG A 426 4.55 1.46 -20.05
C ARG A 426 3.07 1.50 -20.41
N VAL A 427 2.79 1.35 -21.70
CA VAL A 427 1.43 1.36 -22.23
C VAL A 427 0.95 -0.08 -22.47
N TYR A 428 -0.28 -0.33 -22.06
CA TYR A 428 -0.97 -1.59 -22.20
C TYR A 428 -2.24 -1.37 -23.01
N GLU A 429 -2.52 -2.30 -23.91
CA GLU A 429 -3.82 -2.45 -24.56
C GLU A 429 -4.41 -3.78 -24.08
N ARG A 430 -5.55 -3.72 -23.40
CA ARG A 430 -6.22 -4.90 -22.84
C ARG A 430 -5.27 -5.78 -22.01
N GLY A 431 -4.50 -5.12 -21.15
CA GLY A 431 -3.54 -5.75 -20.26
C GLY A 431 -2.32 -6.36 -20.94
N VAL A 432 -2.08 -6.11 -22.23
CA VAL A 432 -0.88 -6.56 -22.95
C VAL A 432 -0.05 -5.33 -23.33
N PRO A 433 1.28 -5.30 -23.11
CA PRO A 433 2.12 -4.20 -23.57
C PRO A 433 1.94 -3.94 -25.07
N VAL A 434 1.76 -2.68 -25.44
CA VAL A 434 1.68 -2.29 -26.85
C VAL A 434 3.07 -2.30 -27.49
N GLY A 435 3.11 -2.34 -28.82
CA GLY A 435 4.36 -2.11 -29.56
C GLY A 435 4.65 -0.62 -29.76
N LYS A 436 5.52 -0.33 -30.72
CA LYS A 436 5.93 1.03 -31.09
C LYS A 436 4.80 1.86 -31.71
N GLY A 437 4.75 3.14 -31.33
CA GLY A 437 3.97 4.16 -32.03
C GLY A 437 2.66 4.59 -31.34
N THR A 438 2.32 4.03 -30.19
CA THR A 438 1.16 4.50 -29.40
C THR A 438 1.49 5.84 -28.77
N SER A 439 0.66 6.86 -29.03
CA SER A 439 0.85 8.22 -28.53
C SER A 439 0.29 8.38 -27.11
N VAL A 440 1.08 8.98 -26.22
CA VAL A 440 0.72 9.22 -24.81
C VAL A 440 0.97 10.69 -24.47
N GLN A 441 -0.07 11.36 -23.99
CA GLN A 441 0.01 12.72 -23.45
C GLN A 441 0.16 12.65 -21.93
N LEU A 442 1.20 13.27 -21.40
CA LEU A 442 1.34 13.53 -19.98
C LEU A 442 0.56 14.78 -19.61
N SER A 443 -0.19 14.77 -18.52
CA SER A 443 -0.87 15.95 -17.99
C SER A 443 -0.61 16.11 -16.50
N ALA A 444 -0.29 17.33 -16.08
CA ALA A 444 -0.15 17.68 -14.67
C ALA A 444 -1.52 18.06 -14.09
N PHE A 445 -1.78 17.64 -12.87
CA PHE A 445 -2.90 18.11 -12.07
C PHE A 445 -2.41 19.19 -11.11
N SER A 446 -3.15 20.31 -11.05
CA SER A 446 -2.81 21.42 -10.16
C SER A 446 -2.84 20.98 -8.68
N SER A 447 -1.77 21.30 -7.94
CA SER A 447 -1.70 21.16 -6.48
C SER A 447 -2.57 22.19 -5.74
N ASP A 448 -2.93 23.29 -6.40
CA ASP A 448 -3.61 24.47 -5.82
C ASP A 448 -5.15 24.33 -5.74
N ALA A 449 -5.70 23.17 -6.13
CA ALA A 449 -7.13 23.00 -6.26
C ALA A 449 -7.62 21.72 -5.57
N GLN A 450 -7.68 21.77 -4.23
CA GLN A 450 -8.51 20.87 -3.42
C GLN A 450 -10.00 20.86 -3.85
N GLN A 451 -10.41 21.68 -4.83
CA GLN A 451 -11.79 21.75 -5.30
C GLN A 451 -12.01 21.47 -6.80
N ASN A 452 -10.99 21.52 -7.69
CA ASN A 452 -11.14 21.21 -9.13
C ASN A 452 -9.75 21.13 -9.84
N PRO A 453 -9.03 20.00 -9.79
CA PRO A 453 -7.72 19.90 -10.43
C PRO A 453 -7.88 19.78 -11.96
N ILE A 454 -7.71 20.86 -12.71
CA ILE A 454 -7.69 20.82 -14.18
C ILE A 454 -6.41 20.13 -14.64
N ALA A 455 -6.53 19.09 -15.46
CA ALA A 455 -5.41 18.47 -16.14
C ALA A 455 -4.82 19.42 -17.21
N VAL A 456 -3.56 19.82 -17.04
CA VAL A 456 -2.83 20.66 -17.99
C VAL A 456 -1.84 19.79 -18.76
N PRO A 457 -1.92 19.70 -20.10
CA PRO A 457 -0.95 18.98 -20.90
C PRO A 457 0.48 19.49 -20.66
N VAL A 458 1.41 18.55 -20.46
CA VAL A 458 2.83 18.83 -20.23
C VAL A 458 3.61 18.36 -21.45
N GLY A 459 4.20 19.31 -22.17
CA GLY A 459 4.95 19.01 -23.38
C GLY A 459 4.09 18.41 -24.51
N GLN A 460 4.76 17.91 -25.54
CA GLN A 460 4.11 17.22 -26.67
C GLN A 460 3.87 15.74 -26.33
N PRO A 461 2.83 15.10 -26.91
CA PRO A 461 2.67 13.66 -26.81
C PRO A 461 3.94 12.92 -27.22
N GLN A 462 4.26 11.86 -26.50
CA GLN A 462 5.40 10.98 -26.79
C GLN A 462 4.89 9.64 -27.33
N THR A 463 5.69 8.93 -28.11
CA THR A 463 5.30 7.63 -28.68
C THR A 463 6.05 6.49 -28.06
N THR A 464 5.36 5.37 -27.84
CA THR A 464 5.97 4.13 -27.32
C THR A 464 7.09 3.61 -28.22
N ASP A 465 8.10 2.99 -27.60
CA ASP A 465 9.12 2.17 -28.25
C ASP A 465 8.62 0.75 -28.56
N ASP A 466 9.51 -0.12 -29.06
CA ASP A 466 9.17 -1.51 -29.44
C ASP A 466 8.71 -2.38 -28.26
N HIS A 467 8.91 -1.92 -27.02
CA HIS A 467 8.53 -2.61 -25.79
C HIS A 467 7.33 -1.95 -25.08
N GLY A 468 6.74 -0.92 -25.69
CA GLY A 468 5.59 -0.20 -25.15
C GLY A 468 5.95 0.89 -24.15
N TYR A 469 7.21 1.30 -24.05
CA TYR A 469 7.65 2.34 -23.12
C TYR A 469 7.70 3.73 -23.74
N VAL A 470 7.31 4.71 -22.95
CA VAL A 470 7.53 6.13 -23.17
C VAL A 470 8.44 6.66 -22.07
N SER A 471 9.40 7.53 -22.40
CA SER A 471 10.24 8.20 -21.42
C SER A 471 9.88 9.68 -21.32
N TYR A 472 9.61 10.14 -20.10
CA TYR A 472 9.40 11.56 -19.80
C TYR A 472 10.57 12.09 -18.97
N GLN A 473 11.06 13.27 -19.35
CA GLN A 473 12.07 14.00 -18.59
C GLN A 473 11.38 14.94 -17.61
N PHE A 474 11.71 14.79 -16.32
CA PHE A 474 11.23 15.67 -15.26
C PHE A 474 12.38 16.56 -14.80
N THR A 475 12.12 17.86 -14.66
CA THR A 475 13.06 18.82 -14.09
C THR A 475 12.47 19.38 -12.82
N GLY A 476 13.21 19.32 -11.72
CA GLY A 476 12.79 19.85 -10.43
C GLY A 476 12.82 21.37 -10.46
N GLN A 477 11.74 22.00 -10.94
CA GLN A 477 11.69 23.46 -11.10
C GLN A 477 11.46 24.20 -9.78
N GLN A 478 10.65 23.63 -8.90
CA GLN A 478 10.31 24.22 -7.60
C GLN A 478 9.99 23.10 -6.60
N ASN A 479 10.24 23.35 -5.32
CA ASN A 479 9.79 22.49 -4.23
C ASN A 479 8.28 22.23 -4.29
N GLY A 480 7.85 21.01 -3.99
CA GLY A 480 6.44 20.65 -3.94
C GLY A 480 6.15 19.28 -4.51
N VAL A 481 4.86 18.97 -4.59
CA VAL A 481 4.36 17.76 -5.26
C VAL A 481 3.51 18.12 -6.46
N THR A 482 3.72 17.37 -7.53
CA THR A 482 2.87 17.40 -8.72
C THR A 482 2.41 15.99 -9.04
N GLN A 483 1.11 15.84 -9.24
CA GLN A 483 0.50 14.60 -9.72
C GLN A 483 0.37 14.68 -11.23
N TYR A 484 0.64 13.58 -11.91
CA TYR A 484 0.54 13.46 -13.36
C TYR A 484 -0.35 12.28 -13.74
N GLY A 485 -1.20 12.50 -14.74
CA GLY A 485 -2.00 11.48 -15.40
C GLY A 485 -1.59 11.31 -16.86
N PHE A 486 -2.13 10.28 -17.47
CA PHE A 486 -1.81 9.89 -18.84
C PHE A 486 -3.09 9.85 -19.69
N GLY A 487 -3.02 10.43 -20.89
CA GLY A 487 -4.10 10.41 -21.88
C GLY A 487 -3.64 9.85 -23.21
N PHE A 488 -4.60 9.38 -24.02
CA PHE A 488 -4.36 8.80 -25.34
C PHE A 488 -5.02 9.67 -26.42
N PRO A 489 -4.27 10.58 -27.09
CA PRO A 489 -4.83 11.46 -28.11
C PRO A 489 -5.54 10.68 -29.24
N PRO A 490 -6.67 11.18 -29.76
CA PRO A 490 -7.22 12.52 -29.54
C PRO A 490 -8.10 12.66 -28.29
N ALA A 491 -8.24 11.61 -27.46
CA ALA A 491 -9.01 11.69 -26.23
C ALA A 491 -8.35 12.68 -25.26
N ALA A 492 -9.16 13.50 -24.60
CA ALA A 492 -8.68 14.39 -23.56
C ALA A 492 -8.25 13.57 -22.32
N PRO A 493 -7.25 14.03 -21.56
CA PRO A 493 -6.95 13.45 -20.26
C PRO A 493 -8.17 13.60 -19.31
N PRO A 494 -8.28 12.75 -18.27
CA PRO A 494 -9.29 12.93 -17.23
C PRO A 494 -9.30 14.36 -16.69
N ALA A 495 -10.50 14.91 -16.49
CA ALA A 495 -10.66 16.30 -16.02
C ALA A 495 -10.27 16.49 -14.55
N SER A 496 -10.17 15.40 -13.79
CA SER A 496 -9.73 15.35 -12.40
C SER A 496 -8.98 14.04 -12.12
N LEU A 497 -8.25 14.00 -11.01
CA LEU A 497 -7.64 12.78 -10.53
C LEU A 497 -8.61 12.04 -9.60
N ASP A 498 -9.22 10.97 -10.09
CA ASP A 498 -9.97 10.02 -9.27
C ASP A 498 -9.06 8.84 -8.86
N SER A 499 -8.76 8.75 -7.57
CA SER A 499 -7.91 7.70 -6.99
C SER A 499 -8.49 6.29 -7.15
N THR A 500 -9.76 6.16 -7.53
CA THR A 500 -10.46 4.88 -7.73
C THR A 500 -10.26 4.33 -9.14
N THR A 501 -10.14 5.20 -10.15
CA THR A 501 -10.24 4.80 -11.57
C THR A 501 -9.10 5.29 -12.45
N VAL A 502 -8.36 6.34 -12.04
CA VAL A 502 -7.29 6.93 -12.84
C VAL A 502 -5.94 6.38 -12.43
N THR A 503 -5.13 5.95 -13.41
CA THR A 503 -3.71 5.66 -13.20
C THR A 503 -2.91 6.97 -13.20
N PHE A 504 -2.01 7.13 -12.22
CA PHE A 504 -1.22 8.35 -12.04
C PHE A 504 0.18 8.06 -11.49
N MET A 505 1.02 9.09 -11.57
CA MET A 505 2.28 9.16 -10.82
C MET A 505 2.37 10.48 -10.07
N SER A 506 3.14 10.49 -8.98
CA SER A 506 3.41 11.68 -8.19
C SER A 506 4.90 11.97 -8.21
N VAL A 507 5.27 13.22 -8.46
CA VAL A 507 6.66 13.71 -8.41
C VAL A 507 6.80 14.64 -7.23
N ARG A 508 7.71 14.30 -6.30
CA ARG A 508 8.14 15.17 -5.20
C ARG A 508 9.46 15.81 -5.58
N VAL A 509 9.48 17.14 -5.57
CA VAL A 509 10.71 17.93 -5.72
C VAL A 509 11.11 18.44 -4.34
N TYR A 510 12.32 18.11 -3.88
CA TYR A 510 12.90 18.70 -2.67
C TYR A 510 13.54 20.04 -2.99
N PRO A 511 13.50 21.01 -2.06
CA PRO A 511 14.20 22.28 -2.26
C PRO A 511 15.71 22.07 -2.31
N ALA A 512 16.41 22.90 -3.09
CA ALA A 512 17.87 22.83 -3.20
C ALA A 512 18.58 23.12 -1.87
N ASP A 513 17.99 24.01 -1.05
CA ASP A 513 18.45 24.33 0.31
C ASP A 513 19.94 24.71 0.40
N ALA A 514 20.49 25.35 -0.64
CA ALA A 514 21.90 25.71 -0.69
C ALA A 514 22.28 26.71 0.42
N ASP A 515 21.37 27.59 0.81
CA ASP A 515 21.56 28.53 1.92
C ASP A 515 21.54 27.81 3.29
N ILE A 516 20.81 26.70 3.42
CA ILE A 516 20.82 25.83 4.61
C ILE A 516 22.13 25.05 4.67
N ALA A 517 22.56 24.46 3.55
CA ALA A 517 23.82 23.76 3.44
C ALA A 517 25.03 24.63 3.83
N ALA A 518 24.97 25.92 3.48
CA ALA A 518 26.03 26.89 3.76
C ALA A 518 26.03 27.45 5.19
N LYS A 519 25.03 27.11 6.03
CA LYS A 519 25.01 27.58 7.43
C LYS A 519 26.16 26.97 8.22
N GLN A 520 26.62 27.70 9.24
CA GLN A 520 27.64 27.17 10.15
C GLN A 520 27.10 25.89 10.82
N PRO A 521 27.89 24.80 10.88
CA PRO A 521 27.45 23.53 11.44
C PRO A 521 27.46 23.58 12.97
N THR A 522 26.55 24.38 13.54
CA THR A 522 26.32 24.50 14.98
C THR A 522 25.05 23.74 15.37
N TRP A 523 24.95 23.37 16.65
CA TRP A 523 23.74 22.72 17.17
C TRP A 523 22.48 23.54 16.88
N ASP A 524 22.51 24.86 17.15
CA ASP A 524 21.35 25.74 16.95
C ASP A 524 20.85 25.71 15.50
N ASN A 525 21.76 25.70 14.52
CA ASN A 525 21.39 25.63 13.11
C ASN A 525 20.86 24.24 12.73
N VAL A 526 21.51 23.16 13.18
CA VAL A 526 21.05 21.79 12.89
C VAL A 526 19.68 21.53 13.50
N TYR A 527 19.48 21.91 14.76
CA TYR A 527 18.19 21.75 15.40
C TYR A 527 17.12 22.60 14.68
N LYS A 528 17.38 23.90 14.49
CA LYS A 528 16.39 24.80 13.87
C LYS A 528 15.99 24.38 12.47
N TYR A 529 16.95 24.11 11.58
CA TYR A 529 16.69 23.94 10.14
C TYR A 529 16.56 22.48 9.69
N VAL A 530 16.87 21.50 10.54
CA VAL A 530 16.83 20.08 10.18
C VAL A 530 15.96 19.27 11.13
N LEU A 531 16.26 19.27 12.43
CA LEU A 531 15.69 18.29 13.37
C LEU A 531 14.40 18.74 14.06
N SER A 532 14.13 20.04 14.13
CA SER A 532 12.97 20.62 14.85
C SER A 532 11.64 20.10 14.33
N ASN A 533 11.50 20.00 13.00
CA ASN A 533 10.29 19.51 12.34
C ASN A 533 9.97 18.07 12.77
N TRP A 534 10.93 17.16 12.65
CA TRP A 534 10.74 15.76 13.01
C TRP A 534 10.65 15.56 14.52
N TYR A 535 11.34 16.40 15.31
CA TYR A 535 11.14 16.41 16.75
C TYR A 535 9.69 16.77 17.08
N ALA A 536 9.12 17.81 16.47
CA ALA A 536 7.73 18.18 16.70
C ALA A 536 6.75 17.09 16.27
N MET A 537 6.88 16.57 15.04
CA MET A 537 5.94 15.62 14.45
C MET A 537 6.01 14.21 15.02
N ALA A 538 7.19 13.74 15.46
CA ALA A 538 7.37 12.36 15.91
C ALA A 538 7.68 12.24 17.42
N PRO A 539 6.72 12.52 18.33
CA PRO A 539 6.89 12.32 19.78
C PRO A 539 7.37 10.93 20.17
N CYS A 540 7.04 9.91 19.39
CA CYS A 540 7.49 8.55 19.63
C CYS A 540 9.04 8.44 19.71
N MET A 541 9.76 9.29 18.96
CA MET A 541 11.23 9.34 18.93
C MET A 541 11.86 9.66 20.27
N ASP A 542 11.14 10.34 21.18
CA ASP A 542 11.64 10.69 22.51
C ASP A 542 12.07 9.45 23.33
N ASN A 543 11.55 8.26 23.00
CA ASN A 543 11.91 6.99 23.64
C ASN A 543 13.22 6.36 23.12
N TRP A 544 13.70 6.81 21.96
CA TRP A 544 14.84 6.18 21.26
C TRP A 544 15.99 7.16 21.02
N LEU A 545 15.67 8.39 20.61
CA LEU A 545 16.62 9.45 20.31
C LEU A 545 15.93 10.81 20.48
N LEU A 546 16.30 11.56 21.52
CA LEU A 546 15.82 12.94 21.71
C LEU A 546 16.47 13.86 20.67
N LEU A 547 15.68 14.21 19.65
CA LEU A 547 16.13 15.03 18.51
C LEU A 547 16.40 16.50 18.86
N ASN A 548 16.03 16.94 20.07
CA ASN A 548 16.35 18.26 20.61
C ASN A 548 17.51 18.26 21.62
N ASP A 549 18.24 17.14 21.75
CA ASP A 549 19.41 17.03 22.63
C ASP A 549 20.70 16.86 21.80
N SER A 550 21.51 17.91 21.79
CA SER A 550 22.81 17.96 21.12
C SER A 550 23.75 16.81 21.49
N ALA A 551 23.78 16.42 22.77
CA ALA A 551 24.68 15.38 23.26
C ALA A 551 24.21 14.00 22.79
N MET A 552 22.89 13.74 22.79
CA MET A 552 22.33 12.50 22.26
C MET A 552 22.55 12.39 20.74
N VAL A 553 22.19 13.42 19.97
CA VAL A 553 22.35 13.42 18.51
C VAL A 553 23.81 13.20 18.11
N THR A 554 24.75 13.84 18.82
CA THR A 554 26.19 13.64 18.61
C THR A 554 26.61 12.20 18.93
N ARG A 555 26.22 11.68 20.10
CA ARG A 555 26.58 10.33 20.54
C ARG A 555 26.11 9.26 19.56
N TYR A 556 24.94 9.46 18.96
CA TYR A 556 24.36 8.55 17.97
C TYR A 556 24.65 8.96 16.52
N GLY A 557 25.58 9.90 16.29
CA GLY A 557 25.91 10.46 14.98
C GLY A 557 26.10 9.42 13.86
N PRO A 558 26.88 8.34 14.05
CA PRO A 558 27.03 7.31 13.02
C PRO A 558 25.71 6.62 12.63
N MET A 559 24.82 6.38 13.61
CA MET A 559 23.50 5.82 13.36
C MET A 559 22.61 6.83 12.64
N VAL A 560 22.58 8.10 13.10
CA VAL A 560 21.81 9.17 12.44
C VAL A 560 22.24 9.33 10.98
N LYS A 561 23.56 9.34 10.70
CA LYS A 561 24.08 9.37 9.32
C LYS A 561 23.58 8.18 8.50
N LYS A 562 23.67 6.95 9.03
CA LYS A 562 23.16 5.77 8.32
C LYS A 562 21.67 5.86 8.02
N LEU A 563 20.85 6.21 9.03
CA LEU A 563 19.39 6.26 8.87
C LEU A 563 18.95 7.37 7.93
N THR A 564 19.76 8.41 7.75
CA THR A 564 19.47 9.53 6.85
C THR A 564 20.27 9.46 5.55
N ALA A 565 20.95 8.35 5.23
CA ALA A 565 21.80 8.26 4.04
C ALA A 565 20.97 7.95 2.79
N PRO A 566 21.27 8.55 1.61
CA PRO A 566 20.49 8.32 0.39
C PRO A 566 20.39 6.86 -0.04
N ASP A 567 21.46 6.08 0.15
CA ASP A 567 21.48 4.64 -0.14
C ASP A 567 20.59 3.82 0.82
N TYR A 568 20.22 4.39 1.96
CA TYR A 568 19.31 3.79 2.92
C TYR A 568 17.84 4.17 2.68
N PHE A 569 17.53 4.96 1.63
CA PHE A 569 16.20 5.51 1.37
C PHE A 569 15.09 4.47 1.40
N GLU A 570 15.27 3.31 0.75
CA GLU A 570 14.21 2.30 0.71
C GLU A 570 14.08 1.45 2.00
N ALA A 571 14.96 1.66 2.99
CA ALA A 571 14.93 0.87 4.20
C ALA A 571 13.75 1.25 5.11
N PHE A 572 13.23 0.24 5.82
CA PHE A 572 12.16 0.38 6.82
C PHE A 572 12.48 1.47 7.86
N ARG A 573 13.75 1.61 8.27
CA ARG A 573 14.17 2.52 9.36
C ARG A 573 14.72 3.87 8.90
N PHE A 574 14.66 4.20 7.62
CA PHE A 574 15.18 5.48 7.15
C PHE A 574 14.48 6.65 7.84
N MET A 575 15.25 7.70 8.08
CA MET A 575 14.84 8.91 8.75
C MET A 575 15.06 10.11 7.82
N PRO A 576 14.09 11.03 7.77
CA PRO A 576 12.78 10.96 8.42
C PRO A 576 11.88 9.93 7.75
N VAL A 577 10.89 9.42 8.48
CA VAL A 577 9.92 8.43 7.96
C VAL A 577 9.09 8.99 6.82
N THR A 578 8.96 10.31 6.74
CA THR A 578 8.27 11.10 5.70
C THR A 578 9.09 11.27 4.42
N ARG A 579 10.38 10.95 4.47
CA ARG A 579 11.32 11.00 3.34
C ARG A 579 11.47 12.43 2.82
N ASP A 580 11.36 13.44 3.67
CA ASP A 580 11.43 14.87 3.29
C ASP A 580 12.79 15.54 3.53
N LEU A 581 13.85 14.75 3.80
CA LEU A 581 15.19 15.31 4.04
C LEU A 581 15.90 15.72 2.75
N SER A 582 15.86 17.02 2.44
CA SER A 582 16.57 17.63 1.32
C SER A 582 18.10 17.44 1.39
N ALA A 583 18.77 17.60 0.24
CA ALA A 583 20.23 17.54 0.16
C ALA A 583 20.91 18.59 1.06
N GLY A 584 20.39 19.83 1.08
CA GLY A 584 20.97 20.91 1.88
C GLY A 584 20.81 20.71 3.38
N LYS A 585 19.62 20.30 3.85
CA LYS A 585 19.38 19.92 5.26
C LYS A 585 20.30 18.77 5.68
N ARG A 586 20.49 17.77 4.82
CA ARG A 586 21.39 16.63 5.06
C ARG A 586 22.86 17.03 5.14
N ALA A 587 23.32 17.92 4.25
CA ALA A 587 24.68 18.43 4.25
C ALA A 587 25.01 19.17 5.56
N LEU A 588 24.11 20.05 6.03
CA LEU A 588 24.28 20.75 7.31
C LEU A 588 24.38 19.76 8.49
N LEU A 589 23.49 18.76 8.54
CA LEU A 589 23.51 17.72 9.57
C LEU A 589 24.84 16.95 9.57
N TYR A 590 25.34 16.56 8.39
CA TYR A 590 26.56 15.76 8.30
C TYR A 590 27.80 16.57 8.66
N ASN A 591 27.87 17.83 8.22
CA ASN A 591 28.96 18.74 8.59
C ASN A 591 29.05 18.93 10.11
N TYR A 592 27.91 19.01 10.81
CA TYR A 592 27.87 19.06 12.27
C TYR A 592 28.36 17.76 12.92
N LEU A 593 27.88 16.61 12.44
CA LEU A 593 28.26 15.30 12.99
C LEU A 593 29.74 14.95 12.70
N ASP A 594 30.30 15.41 11.58
CA ASP A 594 31.69 15.18 11.19
C ASP A 594 32.65 16.20 11.83
N GLY A 595 32.18 17.44 12.08
CA GLY A 595 32.92 18.53 12.72
C GLY A 595 33.18 18.37 14.23
N LEU A 596 32.68 17.30 14.85
CA LEU A 596 32.96 16.94 16.24
C LEU A 596 34.13 15.93 16.38
N LYS A 597 34.89 15.67 15.31
CA LYS A 597 36.13 14.87 15.34
C LYS A 597 37.35 15.58 15.99
N THR A 598 37.15 16.51 16.91
CA THR A 598 38.24 17.05 17.76
C THR A 598 37.84 17.15 19.22
N ALA A 599 37.91 16.02 19.92
CA ALA A 599 38.37 15.96 21.31
C ALA A 599 39.23 14.67 21.44
N PRO A 600 40.49 14.76 21.90
CA PRO A 600 41.35 13.58 22.00
C PRO A 600 40.84 12.61 23.06
N ALA A 601 40.83 11.32 22.73
CA ALA A 601 40.69 10.24 23.70
C ALA A 601 41.91 10.22 24.63
N PRO A 602 41.75 10.00 25.95
CA PRO A 602 42.89 9.71 26.81
C PRO A 602 43.41 8.29 26.55
N ALA A 603 44.61 8.25 25.95
CA ALA A 603 45.62 7.18 25.83
C ALA A 603 45.21 5.77 25.35
N ALA A 604 45.95 5.32 24.32
CA ALA A 604 45.82 4.05 23.63
C ALA A 604 46.10 2.81 24.49
N LEU A 605 45.37 1.72 24.21
CA LEU A 605 45.88 0.36 24.38
C LEU A 605 45.81 -0.38 23.04
N ALA A 606 46.84 -1.20 22.83
CA ALA A 606 47.36 -1.67 21.56
C ALA A 606 46.39 -2.42 20.64
N VAL A 607 46.61 -2.25 19.34
CA VAL A 607 46.05 -3.07 18.26
C VAL A 607 46.91 -4.32 18.07
N PRO A 608 46.33 -5.53 17.98
CA PRO A 608 46.87 -6.58 17.14
C PRO A 608 46.13 -6.60 15.80
N VAL A 609 46.93 -6.56 14.73
CA VAL A 609 46.53 -6.76 13.33
C VAL A 609 46.21 -8.24 13.09
N LEU A 610 45.20 -8.55 12.28
CA LEU A 610 45.15 -9.64 11.26
C LEU A 610 43.74 -9.64 10.63
N ALA A 611 43.61 -9.23 9.36
CA ALA A 611 43.67 -10.07 8.15
C ALA A 611 42.38 -10.85 7.90
N ALA A 612 41.83 -10.65 6.69
CA ALA A 612 40.66 -11.31 6.16
C ALA A 612 40.83 -12.83 6.05
N ALA A 613 39.76 -13.59 6.27
CA ALA A 613 39.44 -14.80 5.50
C ALA A 613 38.05 -15.36 5.88
N ASP A 614 37.38 -15.88 4.86
CA ASP A 614 36.27 -16.82 4.90
C ASP A 614 36.45 -17.97 5.91
N ALA A 615 35.34 -18.43 6.49
CA ALA A 615 34.93 -19.84 6.57
C ALA A 615 33.77 -20.02 7.57
N ALA A 616 32.78 -20.81 7.16
CA ALA A 616 31.66 -21.27 7.98
C ALA A 616 32.11 -22.04 9.23
N PRO A 617 31.30 -22.12 10.31
CA PRO A 617 31.50 -23.13 11.33
C PRO A 617 30.50 -24.28 11.18
N ALA A 618 31.05 -25.46 10.95
CA ALA A 618 30.45 -26.73 11.32
C ALA A 618 30.56 -26.94 12.85
N GLY A 619 29.48 -27.44 13.45
CA GLY A 619 29.44 -28.35 14.61
C GLY A 619 30.15 -27.96 15.92
N ASN A 620 29.37 -27.77 16.99
CA ASN A 620 29.33 -28.78 18.06
C ASN A 620 28.23 -28.52 19.11
N VAL A 621 27.34 -29.51 19.19
CA VAL A 621 26.83 -30.20 20.39
C VAL A 621 26.86 -29.42 21.71
N ILE A 622 25.67 -29.02 22.16
CA ILE A 622 25.36 -28.88 23.59
C ILE A 622 24.22 -29.86 23.91
N ASN A 623 24.54 -30.82 24.77
CA ASN A 623 23.61 -31.76 25.38
C ASN A 623 22.55 -31.01 26.20
N VAL A 624 21.28 -31.16 25.82
CA VAL A 624 20.14 -30.86 26.69
C VAL A 624 19.33 -32.14 26.86
N THR A 625 19.39 -32.70 28.06
CA THR A 625 18.63 -33.88 28.50
C THR A 625 17.13 -33.58 28.51
N PRO A 626 16.25 -34.47 28.01
CA PRO A 626 14.82 -34.20 27.91
C PRO A 626 14.07 -34.57 29.21
N SER A 627 13.36 -33.60 29.78
CA SER A 627 12.35 -33.82 30.80
C SER A 627 11.03 -34.24 30.14
N LEU A 628 10.73 -35.54 30.18
CA LEU A 628 9.41 -36.08 29.81
C LEU A 628 8.31 -35.42 30.67
N HIS A 629 7.29 -34.85 30.04
CA HIS A 629 5.97 -34.72 30.63
C HIS A 629 4.96 -35.59 29.87
N VAL A 630 4.38 -36.50 30.65
CA VAL A 630 3.50 -37.59 30.27
C VAL A 630 2.12 -37.06 29.89
N ARG A 631 1.62 -37.41 28.70
CA ARG A 631 0.21 -37.27 28.32
C ARG A 631 -0.65 -38.27 29.12
N PRO A 632 -1.83 -37.89 29.63
CA PRO A 632 -2.77 -38.86 30.19
C PRO A 632 -3.45 -39.68 29.09
N LYS A 633 -3.49 -40.99 29.28
CA LYS A 633 -4.17 -41.97 28.44
C LYS A 633 -5.69 -41.81 28.53
N MET A 634 -6.35 -41.66 27.37
CA MET A 634 -7.77 -41.99 27.20
C MET A 634 -7.97 -43.50 27.40
N LYS A 635 -8.90 -43.88 28.26
CA LYS A 635 -9.45 -45.24 28.34
C LYS A 635 -10.76 -45.28 27.54
N PHE A 636 -10.76 -46.06 26.46
CA PHE A 636 -11.99 -46.62 25.90
C PHE A 636 -12.40 -47.82 26.75
N SER A 637 -13.66 -47.86 27.21
CA SER A 637 -14.34 -49.10 27.54
C SER A 637 -15.54 -49.27 26.60
N LYS A 638 -15.59 -50.43 25.95
CA LYS A 638 -16.79 -51.01 25.34
C LYS A 638 -17.09 -52.28 26.13
N ASN A 639 -18.33 -52.42 26.61
CA ASN A 639 -19.20 -53.56 26.26
C ASN A 639 -20.54 -53.56 27.03
N MET A 640 -21.61 -53.62 26.24
CA MET A 640 -22.79 -54.52 26.36
C MET A 640 -23.63 -54.56 27.65
N LYS A 641 -24.91 -54.15 27.57
CA LYS A 641 -26.12 -55.03 27.50
C LYS A 641 -27.42 -54.24 27.75
N SER A 642 -28.48 -54.78 27.15
CA SER A 642 -29.93 -54.48 27.20
C SER A 642 -30.38 -53.13 26.67
#